data_AF-A0A9D7ZPL7-F1
#
_entry.id   AF-A0A9D7ZPL7-F1
#
_cell.length_a   1.000
_cell.length_b   1.000
_cell.length_c   1.000
_cell.angle_alpha   90.00
_cell.angle_beta   90.00
_cell.angle_gamma   90.00
#
_symmetry.space_group_name_H-M   'P 1'
#
loop_
_entity.id
_entity.type
_entity.pdbx_description
1 polymer ?
#
loop_
_entity_poly.entity_id
_entity_poly.type
_entity_poly.pdbx_seq_one_letter_code
_entity_poly.pdbx_strand_id
1 'polypeptide(L)'
;MKKIFQYLSLVLVILFSENSSLTAQSQDFSCGQHIILSKLLKDSTFKRLYDQEQRISSNTQYSSGAQNKGVLYKIPVVFHIVHNNGVEKIDRSQVLDALAILNRDLRALRADTATVDSLFKPLIADIEVEFVLATKAPDGTCFSGVTMTQTPYSYNNGDINGSDQVDAVMMYNDVFQGNWPGNEYLNVFVCGSVGTGIAGYTYYPSSFFGNTMNNGIWLRHDYCGSIGTGNPSGSKTFVHEVGHWLNLPHTWGSTNEPGLASNCSSDDGVADTPNTIGSQWCNYNETTCGSVANIENHMEYSPCRKMFTLGQKARMRTAVTSSLGGRSNLITAANHLATGIDTTAPFCKADFFANRYITCSGDSLYFQDYSYHNPISWSWDFSGANPAVSNLENLYTTYPSPGVFDVSLTSSGDSINFLTELKNDAVIVMDYNGEQLPFYEGFETINFNSPEWISNIGNWSVTDEVSYNGSYCLKVQNSGVAEGTKHVLESKTFDLSDSTKAYFNFKYAFARKNSTNNDYLKVLASNDCGKTWSVRKILQYSQLITAPDQNNFLPSFGDWREATITSLIGPFCVQNFRFKFEFESGGGNDLYIDNINISYENTTAINTSYNNEVSIFPNPANNNLTVSSSKIISELAVYDIMGKQVLSNKKVNSNTVNINTSKLSKGYYSVSLKQGQEILTKSFMKN
;
A
#
# COMPACT_ATOMS: atom_id res chain seq x y z
N MET A 1 -44.86 14.96 -65.02
CA MET A 1 -44.42 13.92 -65.98
C MET A 1 -42.88 13.87 -65.93
N LYS A 2 -42.30 12.75 -65.49
CA LYS A 2 -40.90 12.30 -65.72
C LYS A 2 -39.75 13.35 -65.67
N LYS A 3 -38.84 13.25 -64.67
CA LYS A 3 -37.47 12.68 -64.79
C LYS A 3 -36.45 13.18 -63.73
N ILE A 4 -35.69 12.20 -63.22
CA ILE A 4 -34.24 12.20 -62.92
C ILE A 4 -33.72 12.70 -61.55
N PHE A 5 -33.01 11.76 -60.90
CA PHE A 5 -32.14 11.79 -59.72
C PHE A 5 -30.91 12.70 -59.88
N GLN A 6 -30.45 13.35 -58.80
CA GLN A 6 -29.13 13.12 -58.15
C GLN A 6 -28.78 14.16 -57.06
N TYR A 7 -28.16 13.64 -55.97
CA TYR A 7 -27.27 14.25 -54.96
C TYR A 7 -27.68 15.48 -54.12
N LEU A 8 -27.73 15.31 -52.79
CA LEU A 8 -26.68 15.73 -51.83
C LEU A 8 -27.18 15.50 -50.39
N SER A 9 -26.48 14.67 -49.62
CA SER A 9 -26.67 14.54 -48.16
C SER A 9 -25.52 15.28 -47.45
N LEU A 10 -25.87 16.31 -46.67
CA LEU A 10 -24.96 17.08 -45.84
C LEU A 10 -24.91 16.44 -44.43
N VAL A 11 -23.72 16.08 -43.98
CA VAL A 11 -23.44 15.62 -42.60
C VAL A 11 -23.16 16.83 -41.73
N LEU A 12 -23.92 17.00 -40.63
CA LEU A 12 -23.63 17.96 -39.58
C LEU A 12 -23.19 17.19 -38.32
N VAL A 13 -21.93 17.37 -37.93
CA VAL A 13 -21.35 16.82 -36.70
C VAL A 13 -21.67 17.78 -35.55
N ILE A 14 -22.39 17.29 -34.53
CA ILE A 14 -22.58 17.99 -33.25
C ILE A 14 -21.59 17.39 -32.25
N LEU A 15 -20.68 18.25 -31.76
CA LEU A 15 -19.79 17.97 -30.64
C LEU A 15 -20.59 17.98 -29.33
N PHE A 16 -20.69 16.82 -28.66
CA PHE A 16 -21.03 16.75 -27.25
C PHE A 16 -19.74 16.62 -26.44
N SER A 17 -19.43 17.67 -25.67
CA SER A 17 -18.45 17.62 -24.58
C SER A 17 -19.14 17.05 -23.33
N GLU A 18 -18.86 15.80 -22.99
CA GLU A 18 -19.23 15.24 -21.68
C GLU A 18 -18.21 15.68 -20.64
N ASN A 19 -18.60 16.65 -19.81
CA ASN A 19 -17.96 16.90 -18.52
C ASN A 19 -18.38 15.77 -17.57
N SER A 20 -17.55 14.74 -17.42
CA SER A 20 -17.72 13.74 -16.36
C SER A 20 -17.20 14.33 -15.04
N SER A 21 -18.05 15.07 -14.33
CA SER A 21 -17.85 15.29 -12.90
C SER A 21 -18.02 13.95 -12.19
N LEU A 22 -16.90 13.34 -11.80
CA LEU A 22 -16.84 12.19 -10.89
C LEU A 22 -17.43 12.61 -9.53
N THR A 23 -18.73 12.44 -9.36
CA THR A 23 -19.32 12.30 -8.03
C THR A 23 -18.97 10.90 -7.52
N ALA A 24 -18.05 10.82 -6.55
CA ALA A 24 -17.87 9.61 -5.77
C ALA A 24 -19.22 9.27 -5.11
N GLN A 25 -19.87 8.20 -5.57
CA GLN A 25 -21.04 7.65 -4.91
C GLN A 25 -20.54 7.02 -3.60
N SER A 26 -20.97 7.54 -2.45
CA SER A 26 -20.73 6.86 -1.17
C SER A 26 -21.48 5.53 -1.19
N GLN A 27 -20.75 4.43 -1.25
CA GLN A 27 -21.33 3.12 -0.99
C GLN A 27 -21.68 3.07 0.51
N ASP A 28 -22.96 2.92 0.83
CA ASP A 28 -23.39 2.73 2.23
C ASP A 28 -23.00 1.32 2.68
N PHE A 29 -22.23 1.23 3.76
CA PHE A 29 -21.82 -0.04 4.35
C PHE A 29 -22.60 -0.31 5.64
N SER A 30 -23.03 -1.56 5.83
CA SER A 30 -23.88 -2.01 6.95
C SER A 30 -23.15 -2.99 7.88
N CYS A 31 -23.76 -3.35 9.02
CA CYS A 31 -23.28 -4.47 9.84
C CYS A 31 -23.54 -5.79 9.13
N GLY A 32 -22.60 -6.73 9.20
CA GLY A 32 -22.74 -8.09 8.64
C GLY A 32 -23.23 -9.13 9.64
N GLN A 33 -23.48 -8.77 10.91
CA GLN A 33 -23.79 -9.70 11.99
C GLN A 33 -24.99 -10.60 11.67
N HIS A 34 -26.12 -10.04 11.24
CA HIS A 34 -27.33 -10.82 10.92
C HIS A 34 -27.12 -11.79 9.75
N ILE A 35 -26.28 -11.41 8.78
CA ILE A 35 -25.95 -12.27 7.65
C ILE A 35 -25.18 -13.50 8.15
N ILE A 36 -24.23 -13.32 9.07
CA ILE A 36 -23.53 -14.44 9.71
C ILE A 36 -24.45 -15.26 10.61
N LEU A 37 -25.22 -14.62 11.47
CA LEU A 37 -26.14 -15.32 12.35
C LEU A 37 -27.14 -16.17 11.57
N SER A 38 -27.75 -15.63 10.52
CA SER A 38 -28.72 -16.36 9.68
C SER A 38 -28.11 -17.58 8.97
N LYS A 39 -26.82 -17.52 8.61
CA LYS A 39 -26.08 -18.67 8.08
C LYS A 39 -25.86 -19.72 9.17
N LEU A 40 -25.40 -19.32 10.35
CA LEU A 40 -25.09 -20.22 11.45
C LEU A 40 -26.33 -20.89 12.06
N LEU A 41 -27.46 -20.20 12.11
CA LEU A 41 -28.72 -20.76 12.63
C LEU A 41 -29.27 -21.93 11.78
N LYS A 42 -28.73 -22.15 10.56
CA LYS A 42 -29.03 -23.34 9.75
C LYS A 42 -28.36 -24.60 10.32
N ASP A 43 -27.28 -24.46 11.09
CA ASP A 43 -26.65 -25.55 11.82
C ASP A 43 -27.43 -25.81 13.12
N SER A 44 -27.92 -27.04 13.29
CA SER A 44 -28.75 -27.41 14.44
C SER A 44 -28.01 -27.41 15.78
N THR A 45 -26.69 -27.65 15.75
CA THR A 45 -25.82 -27.58 16.93
C THR A 45 -25.62 -26.14 17.35
N PHE A 46 -25.29 -25.26 16.40
CA PHE A 46 -25.16 -23.84 16.67
C PHE A 46 -26.48 -23.25 17.18
N LYS A 47 -27.61 -23.56 16.51
CA LYS A 47 -28.93 -23.07 16.91
C LYS A 47 -29.25 -23.43 18.36
N ARG A 48 -28.99 -24.67 18.79
CA ARG A 48 -29.24 -25.11 20.17
C ARG A 48 -28.40 -24.31 21.18
N LEU A 49 -27.13 -24.07 20.87
CA LEU A 49 -26.23 -23.29 21.73
C LEU A 49 -26.65 -21.82 21.79
N TYR A 50 -27.04 -21.25 20.65
CA TYR A 50 -27.60 -19.91 20.58
C TYR A 50 -28.88 -19.77 21.42
N ASP A 51 -29.86 -20.67 21.25
CA ASP A 51 -31.10 -20.65 22.02
C ASP A 51 -30.84 -20.79 23.54
N GLN A 52 -29.83 -21.55 23.94
CA GLN A 52 -29.40 -21.67 25.33
C GLN A 52 -28.85 -20.36 25.87
N GLU A 53 -27.99 -19.69 25.10
CA GLU A 53 -27.38 -18.41 25.47
C GLU A 53 -28.46 -17.32 25.61
N GLN A 54 -29.37 -17.22 24.64
CA GLN A 54 -30.43 -16.21 24.66
C GLN A 54 -31.35 -16.36 25.88
N ARG A 55 -31.61 -17.59 26.35
CA ARG A 55 -32.39 -17.87 27.57
C ARG A 55 -31.69 -17.39 28.85
N ILE A 56 -30.36 -17.49 28.92
CA ILE A 56 -29.61 -16.98 30.08
C ILE A 56 -29.69 -15.46 30.11
N SER A 57 -29.47 -14.84 28.96
CA SER A 57 -29.52 -13.40 28.80
C SER A 57 -30.92 -12.82 29.09
N SER A 58 -32.01 -13.48 28.66
CA SER A 58 -33.38 -13.03 28.92
C SER A 58 -33.83 -13.14 30.38
N ASN A 59 -33.24 -14.07 31.15
CA ASN A 59 -33.51 -14.19 32.59
C ASN A 59 -32.79 -13.13 33.43
N THR A 60 -31.86 -12.38 32.83
CA THR A 60 -31.13 -11.33 33.52
C THR A 60 -31.92 -10.02 33.44
N GLN A 61 -32.91 -9.82 34.32
CA GLN A 61 -33.65 -8.55 34.37
C GLN A 61 -32.99 -7.53 35.32
N TYR A 62 -32.88 -6.30 34.83
CA TYR A 62 -32.48 -5.14 35.62
C TYR A 62 -33.52 -4.87 36.73
N SER A 63 -33.08 -4.82 37.99
CA SER A 63 -33.88 -4.37 39.13
C SER A 63 -33.56 -2.89 39.40
N SER A 64 -34.59 -2.03 39.41
CA SER A 64 -34.53 -0.57 39.47
C SER A 64 -34.11 0.04 40.82
N GLY A 65 -33.14 -0.58 41.51
CA GLY A 65 -32.56 -0.07 42.76
C GLY A 65 -31.26 0.71 42.55
N ALA A 66 -30.98 1.68 43.45
CA ALA A 66 -29.76 2.49 43.45
C ALA A 66 -28.50 1.61 43.37
N GLN A 67 -27.72 1.78 42.28
CA GLN A 67 -26.56 0.94 41.99
C GLN A 67 -25.32 1.48 42.71
N ASN A 68 -24.73 0.64 43.56
CA ASN A 68 -23.31 0.76 43.92
C ASN A 68 -22.47 0.56 42.66
N LYS A 69 -21.30 1.21 42.58
CA LYS A 69 -20.32 1.00 41.50
C LYS A 69 -20.00 -0.50 41.39
N GLY A 70 -20.18 -1.08 40.21
CA GLY A 70 -19.92 -2.50 39.94
C GLY A 70 -18.44 -2.79 39.72
N VAL A 71 -18.09 -4.08 39.60
CA VAL A 71 -16.73 -4.52 39.26
C VAL A 71 -16.41 -4.13 37.82
N LEU A 72 -15.30 -3.41 37.62
CA LEU A 72 -14.75 -3.11 36.29
C LEU A 72 -14.09 -4.36 35.70
N TYR A 73 -14.65 -4.90 34.62
CA TYR A 73 -14.08 -6.05 33.93
C TYR A 73 -13.09 -5.60 32.84
N LYS A 74 -11.88 -6.16 32.86
CA LYS A 74 -10.87 -5.93 31.83
C LYS A 74 -10.79 -7.13 30.89
N ILE A 75 -10.78 -6.87 29.59
CA ILE A 75 -10.74 -7.88 28.54
C ILE A 75 -9.47 -7.67 27.70
N PRO A 76 -8.59 -8.68 27.57
CA PRO A 76 -7.44 -8.61 26.66
C PRO A 76 -7.91 -8.55 25.21
N VAL A 77 -7.36 -7.62 24.42
CA VAL A 77 -7.67 -7.49 22.99
C VAL A 77 -6.39 -7.57 22.16
N VAL A 78 -6.48 -8.22 21.00
CA VAL A 78 -5.45 -8.23 19.96
C VAL A 78 -6.06 -7.75 18.65
N PHE A 79 -5.34 -6.86 17.96
CA PHE A 79 -5.70 -6.43 16.61
C PHE A 79 -4.82 -7.13 15.58
N HIS A 80 -5.45 -7.86 14.67
CA HIS A 80 -4.81 -8.47 13.51
C HIS A 80 -5.04 -7.58 12.29
N ILE A 81 -4.01 -6.85 11.86
CA ILE A 81 -4.05 -6.05 10.64
C ILE A 81 -3.72 -6.96 9.47
N VAL A 82 -4.75 -7.35 8.74
CA VAL A 82 -4.65 -8.20 7.56
C VAL A 82 -4.59 -7.29 6.34
N HIS A 83 -3.47 -7.24 5.64
CA HIS A 83 -3.25 -6.26 4.55
C HIS A 83 -2.63 -6.88 3.31
N ASN A 84 -2.82 -6.25 2.16
CA ASN A 84 -2.10 -6.53 0.91
C ASN A 84 -1.18 -5.36 0.52
N ASN A 85 -0.59 -4.70 1.53
CA ASN A 85 0.29 -3.53 1.39
C ASN A 85 -0.40 -2.31 0.74
N GLY A 86 -1.73 -2.28 0.76
CA GLY A 86 -2.53 -1.11 0.41
C GLY A 86 -2.83 -0.24 1.63
N VAL A 87 -3.84 0.60 1.47
CA VAL A 87 -4.31 1.56 2.49
C VAL A 87 -4.81 0.87 3.77
N GLU A 88 -5.19 -0.40 3.68
CA GLU A 88 -5.65 -1.22 4.79
C GLU A 88 -4.54 -1.63 5.77
N LYS A 89 -3.27 -1.42 5.41
CA LYS A 89 -2.13 -1.53 6.33
C LYS A 89 -2.11 -0.32 7.27
N ILE A 90 -3.06 -0.26 8.19
CA ILE A 90 -3.25 0.88 9.10
C ILE A 90 -2.17 0.92 10.19
N ASP A 91 -1.85 2.14 10.63
CA ASP A 91 -0.89 2.37 11.71
C ASP A 91 -1.48 2.02 13.09
N ARG A 92 -0.60 1.67 14.05
CA ARG A 92 -0.98 1.41 15.45
C ARG A 92 -1.67 2.58 16.11
N SER A 93 -1.38 3.82 15.69
CA SER A 93 -2.09 5.01 16.17
C SER A 93 -3.59 4.97 15.87
N GLN A 94 -3.99 4.48 14.68
CA GLN A 94 -5.39 4.30 14.31
C GLN A 94 -6.07 3.22 15.16
N VAL A 95 -5.35 2.12 15.46
CA VAL A 95 -5.82 1.07 16.39
C VAL A 95 -6.03 1.61 17.81
N LEU A 96 -5.06 2.38 18.33
CA LEU A 96 -5.13 2.98 19.65
C LEU A 96 -6.28 4.00 19.75
N ASP A 97 -6.51 4.78 18.70
CA ASP A 97 -7.67 5.67 18.60
C ASP A 97 -8.99 4.88 18.65
N ALA A 98 -9.10 3.79 17.88
CA ALA A 98 -10.28 2.92 17.90
C ALA A 98 -10.54 2.34 19.30
N LEU A 99 -9.51 1.86 19.99
CA LEU A 99 -9.60 1.32 21.34
C LEU A 99 -9.97 2.40 22.38
N ALA A 100 -9.41 3.62 22.25
CA ALA A 100 -9.75 4.75 23.09
C ALA A 100 -11.22 5.17 22.93
N ILE A 101 -11.71 5.20 21.68
CA ILE A 101 -13.12 5.47 21.36
C ILE A 101 -14.02 4.38 21.98
N LEU A 102 -13.65 3.11 21.82
CA LEU A 102 -14.38 1.98 22.40
C LEU A 102 -14.52 2.13 23.92
N ASN A 103 -13.41 2.25 24.63
CA ASN A 103 -13.40 2.37 26.08
C ASN A 103 -14.15 3.61 26.57
N ARG A 104 -13.96 4.77 25.93
CA ARG A 104 -14.67 6.01 26.30
C ARG A 104 -16.19 5.84 26.19
N ASP A 105 -16.67 5.19 25.14
CA ASP A 105 -18.09 5.04 24.87
C ASP A 105 -18.74 3.98 25.80
N LEU A 106 -18.08 2.83 26.01
CA LEU A 106 -18.52 1.82 26.99
C LEU A 106 -18.52 2.34 28.44
N ARG A 107 -17.61 3.25 28.77
CA ARG A 107 -17.53 3.86 30.11
C ARG A 107 -18.42 5.10 30.27
N ALA A 108 -19.22 5.43 29.25
CA ALA A 108 -20.07 6.63 29.20
C ALA A 108 -19.31 7.94 29.51
N LEU A 109 -18.04 8.04 29.10
CA LEU A 109 -17.15 9.16 29.41
C LEU A 109 -17.18 10.29 28.35
N ARG A 110 -18.04 10.19 27.34
CA ARG A 110 -18.17 11.26 26.34
C ARG A 110 -18.89 12.47 26.94
N ALA A 111 -18.36 13.67 26.70
CA ALA A 111 -19.00 14.90 27.16
C ALA A 111 -20.40 15.14 26.53
N ASP A 112 -20.62 14.67 25.30
CA ASP A 112 -21.89 14.83 24.58
C ASP A 112 -23.01 13.92 25.08
N THR A 113 -22.74 12.97 26.00
CA THR A 113 -23.80 12.27 26.75
C THR A 113 -24.68 13.25 27.54
N ALA A 114 -24.17 14.45 27.86
CA ALA A 114 -24.95 15.52 28.46
C ALA A 114 -26.10 16.02 27.55
N THR A 115 -25.97 15.83 26.23
CA THR A 115 -26.92 16.26 25.19
C THR A 115 -27.90 15.17 24.77
N VAL A 116 -27.79 13.96 25.33
CA VAL A 116 -28.76 12.89 25.10
C VAL A 116 -30.16 13.37 25.48
N ASP A 117 -31.15 12.95 24.70
CA ASP A 117 -32.55 13.29 24.93
C ASP A 117 -32.93 13.07 26.39
N SER A 118 -33.62 14.06 26.96
CA SER A 118 -34.07 14.03 28.36
C SER A 118 -34.86 12.77 28.73
N LEU A 119 -35.56 12.15 27.78
CA LEU A 119 -36.30 10.90 27.96
C LEU A 119 -35.37 9.71 28.25
N PHE A 120 -34.20 9.66 27.60
CA PHE A 120 -33.25 8.54 27.70
C PHE A 120 -32.06 8.83 28.62
N LYS A 121 -31.84 10.08 29.00
CA LYS A 121 -30.75 10.49 29.88
C LYS A 121 -30.67 9.71 31.21
N PRO A 122 -31.78 9.35 31.89
CA PRO A 122 -31.74 8.52 33.09
C PRO A 122 -31.30 7.06 32.85
N LEU A 123 -31.31 6.61 31.59
CA LEU A 123 -30.99 5.23 31.20
C LEU A 123 -29.53 5.05 30.76
N ILE A 124 -28.74 6.13 30.66
CA ILE A 124 -27.34 6.05 30.24
C ILE A 124 -26.55 5.15 31.19
N ALA A 125 -25.84 4.17 30.63
CA ALA A 125 -25.06 3.21 31.40
C ALA A 125 -23.55 3.34 31.17
N ASP A 126 -22.79 3.48 32.26
CA ASP A 126 -21.39 3.02 32.31
C ASP A 126 -21.43 1.49 32.37
N ILE A 127 -21.00 0.83 31.29
CA ILE A 127 -21.02 -0.63 31.15
C ILE A 127 -20.04 -1.31 32.14
N GLU A 128 -19.04 -0.57 32.64
CA GLU A 128 -17.98 -1.05 33.53
C GLU A 128 -17.22 -2.24 32.93
N VAL A 129 -16.92 -2.12 31.62
CA VAL A 129 -16.03 -3.01 30.85
C VAL A 129 -14.98 -2.15 30.17
N GLU A 130 -13.72 -2.59 30.23
CA GLU A 130 -12.58 -1.99 29.56
C GLU A 130 -11.84 -3.04 28.73
N PHE A 131 -11.41 -2.64 27.55
CA PHE A 131 -10.58 -3.42 26.64
C PHE A 131 -9.14 -2.92 26.74
N VAL A 132 -8.21 -3.85 26.94
CA VAL A 132 -6.79 -3.55 27.16
C VAL A 132 -5.98 -4.37 26.18
N LEU A 133 -5.07 -3.74 25.44
CA LEU A 133 -4.19 -4.47 24.53
C LEU A 133 -3.43 -5.56 25.29
N ALA A 134 -3.50 -6.78 24.78
CA ALA A 134 -2.65 -7.85 25.27
C ALA A 134 -1.18 -7.52 24.97
N THR A 135 -0.29 -7.94 25.86
CA THR A 135 1.15 -7.66 25.77
C THR A 135 1.98 -8.92 25.60
N LYS A 136 1.35 -10.08 25.73
CA LYS A 136 1.89 -11.41 25.44
C LYS A 136 1.03 -12.09 24.39
N ALA A 137 1.67 -12.68 23.39
CA ALA A 137 1.07 -13.63 22.47
C ALA A 137 0.83 -14.99 23.17
N PRO A 138 0.09 -15.93 22.55
CA PRO A 138 -0.22 -17.23 23.17
C PRO A 138 0.99 -18.06 23.61
N ASP A 139 2.15 -17.89 22.96
CA ASP A 139 3.41 -18.54 23.31
C ASP A 139 4.24 -17.76 24.37
N GLY A 140 3.72 -16.65 24.86
CA GLY A 140 4.38 -15.74 25.80
C GLY A 140 5.25 -14.67 25.14
N THR A 141 5.36 -14.64 23.81
CA THR A 141 6.13 -13.63 23.07
C THR A 141 5.60 -12.24 23.36
N CYS A 142 6.51 -11.31 23.69
CA CYS A 142 6.14 -9.93 23.95
C CYS A 142 5.77 -9.20 22.67
N PHE A 143 4.66 -8.47 22.66
CA PHE A 143 4.20 -7.75 21.47
C PHE A 143 3.34 -6.53 21.80
N SER A 144 3.02 -5.70 20.79
CA SER A 144 2.36 -4.41 20.99
C SER A 144 0.83 -4.46 21.18
N GLY A 145 0.23 -5.66 21.16
CA GLY A 145 -1.22 -5.83 21.01
C GLY A 145 -1.72 -5.77 19.56
N VAL A 146 -0.82 -5.49 18.61
CA VAL A 146 -1.11 -5.45 17.17
C VAL A 146 -0.19 -6.41 16.44
N THR A 147 -0.74 -7.14 15.48
CA THR A 147 -0.01 -8.03 14.57
C THR A 147 -0.28 -7.63 13.12
N MET A 148 0.68 -7.87 12.23
CA MET A 148 0.58 -7.62 10.80
C MET A 148 0.58 -8.95 10.04
N THR A 149 -0.27 -9.05 9.02
CA THR A 149 -0.37 -10.25 8.19
C THR A 149 -0.56 -9.84 6.73
N GLN A 150 0.49 -10.00 5.92
CA GLN A 150 0.42 -9.68 4.50
C GLN A 150 -0.26 -10.81 3.71
N THR A 151 -1.40 -10.54 3.11
CA THR A 151 -2.14 -11.51 2.30
C THR A 151 -3.15 -10.84 1.35
N PRO A 152 -3.38 -11.37 0.14
CA PRO A 152 -4.48 -10.92 -0.73
C PRO A 152 -5.86 -11.12 -0.10
N TYR A 153 -6.00 -12.04 0.87
CA TYR A 153 -7.26 -12.28 1.58
C TYR A 153 -7.71 -11.13 2.48
N SER A 154 -6.90 -10.06 2.59
CA SER A 154 -7.36 -8.80 3.17
C SER A 154 -8.60 -8.23 2.46
N TYR A 155 -8.80 -8.54 1.18
CA TYR A 155 -9.98 -8.13 0.43
C TYR A 155 -10.90 -9.32 0.16
N ASN A 156 -11.75 -9.65 1.15
CA ASN A 156 -12.79 -10.66 0.96
C ASN A 156 -14.11 -10.01 0.53
N ASN A 157 -14.42 -10.14 -0.76
CA ASN A 157 -15.69 -9.68 -1.33
C ASN A 157 -16.73 -10.81 -1.47
N GLY A 158 -16.39 -12.02 -1.04
CA GLY A 158 -17.18 -13.24 -1.14
C GLY A 158 -17.93 -13.60 0.14
N ASP A 159 -17.73 -14.81 0.67
CA ASP A 159 -18.40 -15.27 1.89
C ASP A 159 -17.84 -14.59 3.15
N ILE A 160 -18.69 -13.90 3.90
CA ILE A 160 -18.32 -13.07 5.05
C ILE A 160 -17.98 -13.86 6.33
N ASN A 161 -17.49 -15.10 6.22
CA ASN A 161 -17.27 -16.01 7.36
C ASN A 161 -15.92 -15.78 8.09
N GLY A 162 -15.00 -15.02 7.50
CA GLY A 162 -13.71 -14.69 8.10
C GLY A 162 -12.65 -15.79 8.06
N SER A 163 -12.92 -16.97 7.49
CA SER A 163 -12.02 -18.13 7.56
C SER A 163 -10.68 -17.86 6.90
N ASP A 164 -10.68 -17.24 5.72
CA ASP A 164 -9.45 -16.95 4.97
C ASP A 164 -8.54 -15.98 5.74
N GLN A 165 -9.12 -15.01 6.45
CA GLN A 165 -8.37 -14.08 7.30
C GLN A 165 -7.82 -14.79 8.54
N VAL A 166 -8.61 -15.66 9.17
CA VAL A 166 -8.16 -16.46 10.32
C VAL A 166 -6.99 -17.36 9.90
N ASP A 167 -7.14 -18.11 8.82
CA ASP A 167 -6.10 -19.02 8.32
C ASP A 167 -4.83 -18.24 7.95
N ALA A 168 -4.97 -17.08 7.30
CA ALA A 168 -3.83 -16.23 6.98
C ALA A 168 -3.11 -15.71 8.23
N VAL A 169 -3.84 -15.30 9.28
CA VAL A 169 -3.23 -14.88 10.55
C VAL A 169 -2.54 -16.06 11.23
N MET A 170 -3.18 -17.24 11.25
CA MET A 170 -2.56 -18.43 11.83
C MET A 170 -1.28 -18.86 11.11
N MET A 171 -1.13 -18.53 9.82
CA MET A 171 0.00 -18.98 8.99
C MET A 171 1.08 -17.91 8.77
N TYR A 172 0.73 -16.62 8.72
CA TYR A 172 1.61 -15.55 8.24
C TYR A 172 1.71 -14.34 9.17
N ASN A 173 1.16 -14.40 10.39
CA ASN A 173 1.32 -13.37 11.41
C ASN A 173 2.80 -13.19 11.81
N ASP A 174 3.21 -11.93 11.97
CA ASP A 174 4.58 -11.48 12.27
C ASP A 174 5.02 -11.65 13.73
N VAL A 175 4.09 -11.95 14.63
CA VAL A 175 4.32 -12.16 16.07
C VAL A 175 4.19 -13.64 16.44
N PHE A 176 3.03 -14.25 16.17
CA PHE A 176 2.76 -15.64 16.52
C PHE A 176 1.85 -16.31 15.48
N GLN A 177 2.37 -17.39 14.90
CA GLN A 177 1.68 -18.24 13.91
C GLN A 177 1.00 -19.41 14.63
N GLY A 178 -0.31 -19.30 14.80
CA GLY A 178 -1.13 -20.29 15.47
C GLY A 178 -2.46 -19.71 15.92
N ASN A 179 -3.25 -20.52 16.62
CA ASN A 179 -4.55 -20.07 17.12
C ASN A 179 -4.37 -19.05 18.25
N TRP A 180 -5.01 -17.90 18.13
CA TRP A 180 -5.20 -16.93 19.22
C TRP A 180 -6.53 -17.23 19.92
N PRO A 181 -6.53 -17.89 21.09
CA PRO A 181 -7.77 -18.45 21.63
C PRO A 181 -8.80 -17.37 22.00
N GLY A 182 -10.03 -17.46 21.45
CA GLY A 182 -11.08 -16.46 21.67
C GLY A 182 -11.64 -16.37 23.10
N ASN A 183 -11.27 -17.31 23.96
CA ASN A 183 -11.55 -17.33 25.40
C ASN A 183 -10.41 -16.72 26.23
N GLU A 184 -9.29 -16.36 25.59
CA GLU A 184 -8.16 -15.65 26.21
C GLU A 184 -8.01 -14.23 25.68
N TYR A 185 -8.33 -14.03 24.40
CA TYR A 185 -8.25 -12.74 23.69
C TYR A 185 -9.58 -12.42 23.01
N LEU A 186 -9.98 -11.15 23.01
CA LEU A 186 -10.84 -10.64 21.93
C LEU A 186 -9.96 -10.44 20.69
N ASN A 187 -10.21 -11.24 19.65
CA ASN A 187 -9.56 -11.11 18.36
C ASN A 187 -10.28 -10.07 17.50
N VAL A 188 -9.58 -9.04 17.02
CA VAL A 188 -10.13 -8.01 16.13
C VAL A 188 -9.36 -8.01 14.81
N PHE A 189 -10.00 -8.42 13.72
CA PHE A 189 -9.44 -8.44 12.39
C PHE A 189 -9.76 -7.13 11.67
N VAL A 190 -8.73 -6.46 11.16
CA VAL A 190 -8.88 -5.24 10.37
C VAL A 190 -8.39 -5.50 8.96
N CYS A 191 -9.28 -5.36 7.98
CA CYS A 191 -9.06 -5.82 6.60
C CYS A 191 -9.41 -4.74 5.56
N GLY A 192 -8.95 -4.92 4.32
CA GLY A 192 -9.33 -4.11 3.17
C GLY A 192 -10.81 -4.21 2.82
N SER A 193 -11.38 -5.41 2.92
CA SER A 193 -12.81 -5.67 2.80
C SER A 193 -13.19 -6.88 3.65
N VAL A 194 -14.31 -6.78 4.37
CA VAL A 194 -14.85 -7.84 5.24
C VAL A 194 -16.17 -8.38 4.69
N GLY A 195 -16.46 -8.10 3.43
CA GLY A 195 -17.71 -8.43 2.75
C GLY A 195 -18.19 -7.29 1.87
N THR A 196 -18.89 -7.65 0.79
CA THR A 196 -19.51 -6.65 -0.10
C THR A 196 -20.54 -5.82 0.67
N GLY A 197 -20.32 -4.51 0.80
CA GLY A 197 -21.25 -3.63 1.50
C GLY A 197 -21.25 -3.77 3.03
N ILE A 198 -20.21 -4.38 3.61
CA ILE A 198 -20.08 -4.56 5.07
C ILE A 198 -18.99 -3.66 5.67
N ALA A 199 -19.34 -2.97 6.77
CA ALA A 199 -18.44 -2.13 7.56
C ALA A 199 -17.74 -2.93 8.67
N GLY A 200 -18.48 -3.85 9.29
CA GLY A 200 -17.98 -4.75 10.32
C GLY A 200 -18.99 -5.84 10.64
N TYR A 201 -18.54 -6.88 11.34
CA TYR A 201 -19.41 -7.92 11.88
C TYR A 201 -18.72 -8.67 13.03
N THR A 202 -19.52 -9.45 13.76
CA THR A 202 -19.04 -10.36 14.80
C THR A 202 -19.93 -11.58 14.92
N TYR A 203 -19.55 -12.49 15.82
CA TYR A 203 -20.31 -13.65 16.23
C TYR A 203 -20.89 -13.43 17.63
N TYR A 204 -22.14 -13.84 17.83
CA TYR A 204 -22.72 -13.88 19.17
C TYR A 204 -21.97 -14.86 20.09
N PRO A 205 -22.03 -14.66 21.42
CA PRO A 205 -21.40 -15.59 22.35
C PRO A 205 -21.93 -17.00 22.12
N SER A 206 -21.02 -17.94 21.87
CA SER A 206 -21.38 -19.34 21.61
C SER A 206 -20.21 -20.25 21.90
N SER A 207 -20.46 -21.34 22.62
CA SER A 207 -19.44 -22.38 22.86
C SER A 207 -19.02 -23.10 21.58
N PHE A 208 -19.68 -22.85 20.45
CA PHE A 208 -19.31 -23.40 19.15
C PHE A 208 -17.93 -22.91 18.67
N PHE A 209 -17.56 -21.67 18.98
CA PHE A 209 -16.30 -21.05 18.55
C PHE A 209 -15.47 -20.50 19.72
N GLY A 210 -15.84 -20.82 20.97
CA GLY A 210 -15.33 -20.11 22.16
C GLY A 210 -13.80 -20.03 22.24
N ASN A 211 -13.09 -21.09 21.85
CA ASN A 211 -11.63 -21.18 21.89
C ASN A 211 -10.94 -20.84 20.55
N THR A 212 -11.70 -20.55 19.49
CA THR A 212 -11.13 -20.23 18.17
C THR A 212 -11.12 -18.73 17.92
N MET A 213 -10.33 -18.29 16.95
CA MET A 213 -10.28 -16.88 16.55
C MET A 213 -11.61 -16.38 15.95
N ASN A 214 -12.51 -17.27 15.52
CA ASN A 214 -13.86 -16.92 15.04
C ASN A 214 -14.71 -16.24 16.11
N ASN A 215 -14.41 -16.45 17.40
CA ASN A 215 -14.94 -15.62 18.48
C ASN A 215 -14.23 -14.25 18.51
N GLY A 216 -14.41 -13.49 17.44
CA GLY A 216 -13.76 -12.22 17.18
C GLY A 216 -14.66 -11.22 16.47
N ILE A 217 -14.07 -10.11 16.06
CA ILE A 217 -14.72 -9.00 15.35
C ILE A 217 -13.95 -8.73 14.06
N TRP A 218 -14.64 -8.51 12.95
CA TRP A 218 -14.07 -8.09 11.69
C TRP A 218 -14.49 -6.66 11.40
N LEU A 219 -13.53 -5.82 11.02
CA LEU A 219 -13.75 -4.43 10.65
C LEU A 219 -13.08 -4.15 9.31
N ARG A 220 -13.74 -3.37 8.46
CA ARG A 220 -13.03 -2.72 7.37
C ARG A 220 -12.13 -1.61 7.93
N HIS A 221 -10.95 -1.46 7.35
CA HIS A 221 -9.91 -0.57 7.85
C HIS A 221 -10.35 0.88 8.07
N ASP A 222 -11.18 1.44 7.19
CA ASP A 222 -11.73 2.80 7.27
C ASP A 222 -12.94 2.95 8.22
N TYR A 223 -13.36 1.86 8.87
CA TYR A 223 -14.30 1.84 10.00
C TYR A 223 -13.62 1.50 11.33
N CYS A 224 -12.29 1.34 11.34
CA CYS A 224 -11.49 1.18 12.55
C CYS A 224 -10.92 2.53 12.99
N GLY A 225 -11.48 3.13 14.04
CA GLY A 225 -11.03 4.43 14.55
C GLY A 225 -11.51 5.63 13.72
N SER A 226 -11.01 6.81 14.06
CA SER A 226 -11.42 8.12 13.53
C SER A 226 -10.32 8.87 12.78
N ILE A 227 -9.11 8.33 12.76
CA ILE A 227 -7.91 8.88 12.12
C ILE A 227 -7.33 7.90 11.09
N GLY A 228 -6.29 8.31 10.36
CA GLY A 228 -5.64 7.48 9.35
C GLY A 228 -6.57 7.24 8.17
N THR A 229 -6.91 5.98 7.90
CA THR A 229 -7.95 5.64 6.91
C THR A 229 -9.36 5.69 7.49
N GLY A 230 -9.49 5.71 8.81
CA GLY A 230 -10.75 5.86 9.52
C GLY A 230 -11.36 7.24 9.37
N ASN A 231 -12.57 7.41 9.89
CA ASN A 231 -13.22 8.71 9.93
C ASN A 231 -14.16 8.83 11.14
N PRO A 232 -14.43 10.05 11.64
CA PRO A 232 -15.25 10.25 12.83
C PRO A 232 -16.64 9.59 12.74
N SER A 233 -17.29 9.62 11.56
CA SER A 233 -18.63 9.04 11.35
C SER A 233 -18.63 7.51 11.45
N GLY A 234 -17.62 6.86 10.88
CA GLY A 234 -17.44 5.40 10.89
C GLY A 234 -16.87 4.84 12.20
N SER A 235 -16.24 5.68 13.03
CA SER A 235 -15.55 5.25 14.25
C SER A 235 -16.41 4.50 15.28
N LYS A 236 -17.74 4.60 15.18
CA LYS A 236 -18.70 3.91 16.06
C LYS A 236 -18.99 2.47 15.66
N THR A 237 -18.56 2.03 14.48
CA THR A 237 -18.76 0.64 14.05
C THR A 237 -18.13 -0.33 15.04
N PHE A 238 -16.90 -0.07 15.52
CA PHE A 238 -16.29 -0.96 16.50
C PHE A 238 -17.07 -1.04 17.83
N VAL A 239 -17.63 0.08 18.30
CA VAL A 239 -18.49 0.12 19.50
C VAL A 239 -19.75 -0.73 19.31
N HIS A 240 -20.36 -0.62 18.13
CA HIS A 240 -21.55 -1.37 17.74
C HIS A 240 -21.26 -2.88 17.65
N GLU A 241 -20.18 -3.28 16.97
CA GLU A 241 -19.77 -4.68 16.88
C GLU A 241 -19.40 -5.26 18.25
N VAL A 242 -18.81 -4.48 19.16
CA VAL A 242 -18.57 -4.94 20.54
C VAL A 242 -19.88 -5.13 21.30
N GLY A 243 -20.90 -4.31 21.03
CA GLY A 243 -22.25 -4.52 21.55
C GLY A 243 -22.82 -5.88 21.13
N HIS A 244 -22.75 -6.19 19.83
CA HIS A 244 -23.12 -7.51 19.31
C HIS A 244 -22.27 -8.63 19.89
N TRP A 245 -20.95 -8.44 19.99
CA TRP A 245 -20.07 -9.41 20.59
C TRP A 245 -20.59 -9.65 22.00
N LEU A 246 -20.81 -8.63 22.82
CA LEU A 246 -21.44 -8.71 24.16
C LEU A 246 -22.95 -8.98 24.18
N ASN A 247 -23.47 -9.63 23.15
CA ASN A 247 -24.81 -10.19 23.03
C ASN A 247 -25.97 -9.19 22.88
N LEU A 248 -25.72 -7.95 22.47
CA LEU A 248 -26.80 -7.04 22.14
C LEU A 248 -27.26 -7.24 20.69
N PRO A 249 -28.56 -7.37 20.43
CA PRO A 249 -29.10 -7.20 19.08
C PRO A 249 -29.22 -5.73 18.69
N HIS A 250 -29.52 -5.47 17.42
CA HIS A 250 -29.99 -4.16 16.99
C HIS A 250 -31.24 -3.77 17.78
N THR A 251 -31.47 -2.48 18.00
CA THR A 251 -32.62 -2.00 18.80
C THR A 251 -33.98 -2.35 18.18
N TRP A 252 -34.03 -2.55 16.86
CA TRP A 252 -35.21 -3.02 16.12
C TRP A 252 -35.27 -4.56 15.97
N GLY A 253 -34.35 -5.27 16.61
CA GLY A 253 -34.32 -6.72 16.77
C GLY A 253 -33.63 -7.50 15.66
N SER A 254 -34.36 -8.43 15.04
CA SER A 254 -33.77 -9.59 14.33
C SER A 254 -33.49 -9.38 12.84
N THR A 255 -33.60 -8.17 12.30
CA THR A 255 -33.32 -7.87 10.89
C THR A 255 -32.10 -6.95 10.75
N ASN A 256 -31.53 -6.90 9.54
CA ASN A 256 -30.48 -5.95 9.17
C ASN A 256 -31.00 -4.76 8.35
N GLU A 257 -32.33 -4.61 8.30
CA GLU A 257 -33.00 -3.67 7.40
C GLU A 257 -33.79 -2.68 8.27
N PRO A 258 -33.20 -1.53 8.65
CA PRO A 258 -33.90 -0.49 9.38
C PRO A 258 -35.01 0.14 8.51
N GLY A 259 -36.03 0.70 9.15
CA GLY A 259 -37.17 1.34 8.49
C GLY A 259 -38.30 0.38 8.08
N LEU A 260 -38.16 -0.93 8.24
CA LEU A 260 -39.23 -1.88 7.93
C LEU A 260 -40.34 -1.85 8.98
N ALA A 261 -41.59 -1.66 8.55
CA ALA A 261 -42.74 -1.71 9.45
C ALA A 261 -42.89 -3.05 10.20
N SER A 262 -42.42 -4.16 9.60
CA SER A 262 -42.42 -5.48 10.23
C SER A 262 -41.50 -5.57 11.44
N ASN A 263 -40.52 -4.67 11.58
CA ASN A 263 -39.62 -4.64 12.74
C ASN A 263 -40.38 -4.37 14.04
N CYS A 264 -41.54 -3.71 14.00
CA CYS A 264 -42.40 -3.53 15.18
C CYS A 264 -42.94 -4.85 15.77
N SER A 265 -42.84 -5.97 15.03
CA SER A 265 -43.19 -7.31 15.51
C SER A 265 -41.98 -8.07 16.08
N SER A 266 -40.79 -7.46 16.08
CA SER A 266 -39.56 -7.96 16.68
C SER A 266 -39.20 -7.09 17.89
N ASP A 267 -38.32 -7.61 18.73
CA ASP A 267 -37.79 -6.91 19.90
C ASP A 267 -36.28 -7.23 20.00
N ASP A 268 -35.53 -6.32 20.61
CA ASP A 268 -34.12 -6.52 20.97
C ASP A 268 -33.98 -7.29 22.30
N GLY A 269 -35.10 -7.50 23.00
CA GLY A 269 -35.16 -8.27 24.24
C GLY A 269 -34.54 -7.53 25.44
N VAL A 270 -34.46 -6.20 25.37
CA VAL A 270 -34.01 -5.33 26.44
C VAL A 270 -35.17 -4.40 26.84
N ALA A 271 -35.59 -4.44 28.10
CA ALA A 271 -36.84 -3.80 28.51
C ALA A 271 -36.82 -2.26 28.49
N ASP A 272 -35.64 -1.63 28.55
CA ASP A 272 -35.48 -0.17 28.59
C ASP A 272 -35.04 0.45 27.25
N THR A 273 -35.01 -0.35 26.18
CA THR A 273 -34.89 0.11 24.79
C THR A 273 -36.29 0.13 24.17
N PRO A 274 -36.84 1.30 23.80
CA PRO A 274 -38.15 1.35 23.17
C PRO A 274 -38.13 0.64 21.82
N ASN A 275 -39.17 -0.14 21.53
CA ASN A 275 -39.30 -0.80 20.23
C ASN A 275 -39.33 0.24 19.10
N THR A 276 -38.63 -0.07 18.01
CA THR A 276 -38.43 0.83 16.88
C THR A 276 -38.32 0.04 15.58
N ILE A 277 -38.56 0.71 14.44
CA ILE A 277 -38.26 0.12 13.13
C ILE A 277 -36.79 0.23 12.74
N GLY A 278 -35.96 0.95 13.51
CA GLY A 278 -34.59 1.29 13.17
C GLY A 278 -34.50 2.56 12.32
N SER A 279 -33.44 3.33 12.51
CA SER A 279 -33.24 4.68 12.00
C SER A 279 -31.85 4.85 11.38
N GLN A 280 -31.81 5.39 10.17
CA GLN A 280 -30.55 5.70 9.48
C GLN A 280 -30.19 7.19 9.58
N TRP A 281 -31.01 7.99 10.26
CA TRP A 281 -30.89 9.44 10.31
C TRP A 281 -30.98 9.95 11.75
N CYS A 282 -30.56 11.20 11.97
CA CYS A 282 -30.66 11.85 13.26
C CYS A 282 -32.03 12.54 13.44
N ASN A 283 -33.11 11.77 13.55
CA ASN A 283 -34.44 12.29 13.86
C ASN A 283 -34.81 12.08 15.33
N TYR A 284 -34.52 13.08 16.17
CA TYR A 284 -34.75 13.01 17.62
C TYR A 284 -36.23 12.89 18.02
N ASN A 285 -37.17 13.21 17.14
CA ASN A 285 -38.62 13.10 17.40
C ASN A 285 -39.24 11.86 16.75
N GLU A 286 -38.42 10.92 16.25
CA GLU A 286 -38.90 9.73 15.57
C GLU A 286 -39.75 8.87 16.52
N THR A 287 -41.03 8.72 16.18
CA THR A 287 -41.97 7.89 16.93
C THR A 287 -42.40 6.75 16.05
N THR A 288 -41.95 5.54 16.39
CA THR A 288 -42.21 4.31 15.62
C THR A 288 -42.61 3.21 16.60
N CYS A 289 -43.41 2.25 16.14
CA CYS A 289 -43.90 1.15 17.00
C CYS A 289 -44.60 1.58 18.31
N GLY A 290 -45.12 2.83 18.36
CA GLY A 290 -45.90 3.37 19.49
C GLY A 290 -45.12 4.21 20.51
N SER A 291 -43.79 4.32 20.40
CA SER A 291 -42.94 5.11 21.31
C SER A 291 -41.90 5.93 20.56
N VAL A 292 -41.33 6.94 21.23
CA VAL A 292 -40.16 7.66 20.72
C VAL A 292 -38.97 6.68 20.65
N ALA A 293 -38.32 6.60 19.50
CA ALA A 293 -37.17 5.73 19.28
C ALA A 293 -35.91 6.31 19.93
N ASN A 294 -35.09 5.45 20.53
CA ASN A 294 -33.79 5.86 21.06
C ASN A 294 -32.73 5.86 19.95
N ILE A 295 -32.80 6.86 19.06
CA ILE A 295 -31.88 7.00 17.91
C ILE A 295 -30.42 7.26 18.32
N GLU A 296 -30.17 7.61 19.58
CA GLU A 296 -28.83 7.84 20.14
C GLU A 296 -28.20 6.55 20.71
N ASN A 297 -28.88 5.41 20.62
CA ASN A 297 -28.38 4.13 21.09
C ASN A 297 -27.26 3.58 20.18
N HIS A 298 -26.15 3.09 20.73
CA HIS A 298 -25.05 2.52 19.95
C HIS A 298 -25.44 1.31 19.07
N MET A 299 -26.51 0.59 19.41
CA MET A 299 -27.05 -0.51 18.60
C MET A 299 -27.98 -0.05 17.46
N GLU A 300 -28.05 1.26 17.22
CA GLU A 300 -28.76 1.86 16.08
C GLU A 300 -27.83 2.06 14.87
N TYR A 301 -28.40 2.37 13.69
CA TYR A 301 -27.64 2.80 12.49
C TYR A 301 -27.58 4.31 12.30
N SER A 302 -28.25 5.07 13.16
CA SER A 302 -28.21 6.53 13.15
C SER A 302 -26.78 7.04 13.33
N PRO A 303 -26.38 8.14 12.68
CA PRO A 303 -25.09 8.75 12.95
C PRO A 303 -25.00 9.44 14.33
N CYS A 304 -26.12 9.57 15.07
CA CYS A 304 -26.19 10.31 16.35
C CYS A 304 -25.93 9.49 17.62
N ARG A 305 -25.25 8.35 17.50
CA ARG A 305 -25.08 7.36 18.58
C ARG A 305 -24.12 7.83 19.66
N LYS A 306 -24.56 7.75 20.93
CA LYS A 306 -23.85 8.27 22.11
C LYS A 306 -23.96 7.41 23.36
N MET A 307 -24.90 6.46 23.44
CA MET A 307 -25.19 5.75 24.68
C MET A 307 -25.55 4.27 24.52
N PHE A 308 -25.32 3.51 25.59
CA PHE A 308 -26.00 2.26 25.89
C PHE A 308 -26.95 2.44 27.08
N THR A 309 -27.95 1.57 27.23
CA THR A 309 -28.92 1.60 28.34
C THR A 309 -28.50 0.73 29.53
N LEU A 310 -29.16 0.89 30.69
CA LEU A 310 -28.94 0.08 31.89
C LEU A 310 -29.34 -1.40 31.68
N GLY A 311 -30.38 -1.65 30.90
CA GLY A 311 -30.77 -3.00 30.48
C GLY A 311 -29.73 -3.63 29.56
N GLN A 312 -29.19 -2.87 28.60
CA GLN A 312 -28.08 -3.32 27.76
C GLN A 312 -26.83 -3.65 28.59
N LYS A 313 -26.50 -2.82 29.60
CA LYS A 313 -25.42 -3.13 30.57
C LYS A 313 -25.61 -4.47 31.25
N ALA A 314 -26.81 -4.76 31.76
CA ALA A 314 -27.09 -6.01 32.45
C ALA A 314 -26.80 -7.21 31.53
N ARG A 315 -27.29 -7.14 30.28
CA ARG A 315 -27.10 -8.18 29.26
C ARG A 315 -25.63 -8.37 28.86
N MET A 316 -24.91 -7.27 28.59
CA MET A 316 -23.48 -7.30 28.26
C MET A 316 -22.65 -7.92 29.39
N ARG A 317 -22.93 -7.55 30.65
CA ARG A 317 -22.21 -8.09 31.81
C ARG A 317 -22.52 -9.57 32.05
N THR A 318 -23.74 -10.03 31.78
CA THR A 318 -24.05 -11.46 31.76
C THR A 318 -23.22 -12.19 30.71
N ALA A 319 -23.11 -11.63 29.50
CA ALA A 319 -22.30 -12.25 28.45
C ALA A 319 -20.82 -12.36 28.82
N VAL A 320 -20.25 -11.37 29.52
CA VAL A 320 -18.86 -11.41 30.02
C VAL A 320 -18.68 -12.45 31.12
N THR A 321 -19.63 -12.58 32.05
CA THR A 321 -19.51 -13.46 33.22
C THR A 321 -20.00 -14.90 32.98
N SER A 322 -20.63 -15.14 31.84
CA SER A 322 -21.11 -16.47 31.44
C SER A 322 -19.96 -17.41 31.07
N SER A 323 -20.12 -18.70 31.42
CA SER A 323 -19.26 -19.77 30.92
C SER A 323 -19.55 -20.15 29.46
N LEU A 324 -20.69 -19.71 28.90
CA LEU A 324 -21.01 -19.92 27.49
C LEU A 324 -20.10 -19.07 26.60
N GLY A 325 -19.55 -19.68 25.55
CA GLY A 325 -18.62 -19.00 24.64
C GLY A 325 -17.25 -18.68 25.21
N GLY A 326 -16.93 -19.11 26.44
CA GLY A 326 -15.58 -19.01 27.02
C GLY A 326 -15.20 -17.63 27.57
N ARG A 327 -16.10 -16.64 27.54
CA ARG A 327 -15.76 -15.25 27.87
C ARG A 327 -15.51 -14.97 29.34
N SER A 328 -16.08 -15.75 30.25
CA SER A 328 -15.74 -15.65 31.68
C SER A 328 -14.25 -15.89 31.96
N ASN A 329 -13.54 -16.61 31.09
CA ASN A 329 -12.10 -16.78 31.22
C ASN A 329 -11.34 -15.46 30.97
N LEU A 330 -11.84 -14.59 30.09
CA LEU A 330 -11.21 -13.33 29.69
C LEU A 330 -10.96 -12.39 30.88
N ILE A 331 -11.79 -12.47 31.91
CA ILE A 331 -11.76 -11.60 33.09
C ILE A 331 -11.06 -12.22 34.30
N THR A 332 -10.48 -13.41 34.15
CA THR A 332 -9.79 -14.09 35.26
C THR A 332 -8.39 -13.55 35.45
N ALA A 333 -7.91 -13.54 36.69
CA ALA A 333 -6.52 -13.16 37.00
C ALA A 333 -5.50 -14.07 36.28
N ALA A 334 -5.80 -15.36 36.12
CA ALA A 334 -4.94 -16.30 35.40
C ALA A 334 -4.81 -15.91 33.91
N ASN A 335 -5.91 -15.57 33.26
CA ASN A 335 -5.89 -15.10 31.88
C ASN A 335 -5.22 -13.73 31.74
N HIS A 336 -5.46 -12.82 32.68
CA HIS A 336 -4.80 -11.52 32.68
C HIS A 336 -3.26 -11.65 32.79
N LEU A 337 -2.76 -12.61 33.57
CA LEU A 337 -1.33 -12.94 33.65
C LEU A 337 -0.80 -13.56 32.35
N ALA A 338 -1.57 -14.48 31.75
CA ALA A 338 -1.21 -15.15 30.50
C ALA A 338 -1.11 -14.18 29.32
N THR A 339 -2.02 -13.21 29.25
CA THR A 339 -2.08 -12.18 28.19
C THR A 339 -1.31 -10.90 28.52
N GLY A 340 -0.84 -10.76 29.76
CA GLY A 340 0.00 -9.66 30.23
C GLY A 340 -0.73 -8.34 30.48
N ILE A 341 -2.02 -8.37 30.83
CA ILE A 341 -2.79 -7.18 31.20
C ILE A 341 -2.97 -6.99 32.72
N ASP A 342 -2.46 -7.92 33.54
CA ASP A 342 -2.51 -7.89 35.00
C ASP A 342 -1.40 -7.03 35.65
N THR A 343 -0.31 -6.82 34.93
CA THR A 343 0.92 -6.19 35.40
C THR A 343 1.30 -5.02 34.51
N THR A 344 2.16 -4.14 35.01
CA THR A 344 2.83 -3.16 34.14
C THR A 344 3.62 -3.95 33.11
N ALA A 345 3.22 -3.85 31.85
CA ALA A 345 3.83 -4.62 30.78
C ALA A 345 5.33 -4.28 30.67
N PRO A 346 6.21 -5.29 30.59
CA PRO A 346 7.65 -5.04 30.53
C PRO A 346 7.99 -4.31 29.22
N PHE A 347 8.82 -3.29 29.30
CA PHE A 347 9.36 -2.62 28.12
C PHE A 347 10.26 -3.62 27.36
N CYS A 348 9.79 -4.11 26.21
CA CYS A 348 10.36 -5.30 25.58
C CYS A 348 10.80 -5.11 24.12
N LYS A 349 10.46 -3.98 23.51
CA LYS A 349 10.97 -3.61 22.18
C LYS A 349 11.06 -2.10 22.06
N ALA A 350 12.22 -1.59 21.65
CA ALA A 350 12.31 -0.28 21.02
C ALA A 350 12.03 -0.44 19.52
N ASP A 351 11.26 0.47 18.93
CA ASP A 351 11.02 0.49 17.50
C ASP A 351 10.63 1.91 17.09
N PHE A 352 10.74 2.21 15.80
CA PHE A 352 10.31 3.48 15.25
C PHE A 352 9.73 3.35 13.85
N PHE A 353 8.84 4.30 13.56
CA PHE A 353 8.28 4.50 12.24
C PHE A 353 8.84 5.79 11.63
N ALA A 354 9.17 5.73 10.34
CA ALA A 354 9.41 6.91 9.53
C ALA A 354 8.32 7.00 8.45
N ASN A 355 7.80 8.20 8.19
CA ASN A 355 6.80 8.40 7.13
C ASN A 355 7.32 8.05 5.73
N ARG A 356 8.65 8.10 5.54
CA ARG A 356 9.37 7.72 4.33
C ARG A 356 10.80 7.32 4.70
N TYR A 357 11.38 6.45 3.89
CA TYR A 357 12.79 6.04 3.98
C TYR A 357 13.62 6.50 2.77
N ILE A 358 12.98 7.10 1.76
CA ILE A 358 13.64 7.65 0.57
C ILE A 358 13.17 9.08 0.36
N THR A 359 14.12 10.00 0.23
CA THR A 359 13.87 11.44 0.09
C THR A 359 15.00 12.16 -0.64
N CYS A 360 14.87 13.45 -0.90
CA CYS A 360 15.95 14.29 -1.42
C CYS A 360 16.64 15.10 -0.31
N SER A 361 17.88 15.53 -0.57
CA SER A 361 18.59 16.45 0.31
C SER A 361 17.75 17.72 0.56
N GLY A 362 17.68 18.13 1.82
CA GLY A 362 16.88 19.26 2.29
C GLY A 362 15.41 18.96 2.63
N ASP A 363 14.88 17.80 2.24
CA ASP A 363 13.51 17.41 2.63
C ASP A 363 13.42 17.04 4.12
N SER A 364 12.24 17.27 4.71
CA SER A 364 11.93 16.85 6.07
C SER A 364 11.31 15.44 6.12
N LEU A 365 11.85 14.61 6.98
CA LEU A 365 11.33 13.28 7.33
C LEU A 365 10.72 13.31 8.73
N TYR A 366 9.58 12.66 8.89
CA TYR A 366 8.90 12.52 10.18
C TYR A 366 9.23 11.16 10.78
N PHE A 367 9.72 11.18 12.01
CA PHE A 367 9.99 9.98 12.82
C PHE A 367 9.10 9.99 14.05
N GLN A 368 8.60 8.81 14.38
CA GLN A 368 7.72 8.57 15.52
C GLN A 368 8.17 7.33 16.28
N ASP A 369 8.12 7.41 17.61
CA ASP A 369 8.28 6.24 18.45
C ASP A 369 7.21 5.19 18.13
N TYR A 370 7.68 3.96 17.97
CA TYR A 370 6.84 2.79 17.77
C TYR A 370 7.18 1.67 18.78
N SER A 371 7.88 2.03 19.85
CA SER A 371 8.31 1.12 20.91
C SER A 371 7.11 0.55 21.66
N TYR A 372 7.30 -0.59 22.33
CA TYR A 372 6.21 -1.31 22.97
C TYR A 372 6.05 -0.86 24.43
N HIS A 373 4.81 -0.81 24.91
CA HIS A 373 4.48 -0.64 26.33
C HIS A 373 4.84 0.72 26.96
N ASN A 374 4.43 1.82 26.31
CA ASN A 374 4.48 3.19 26.83
C ASN A 374 5.89 3.63 27.27
N PRO A 375 6.83 3.84 26.33
CA PRO A 375 8.11 4.45 26.65
C PRO A 375 7.91 5.83 27.30
N ILE A 376 8.83 6.19 28.19
CA ILE A 376 8.82 7.46 28.93
C ILE A 376 9.99 8.38 28.58
N SER A 377 10.98 7.88 27.83
CA SER A 377 12.12 8.66 27.37
C SER A 377 12.64 8.14 26.03
N TRP A 378 13.18 9.04 25.22
CA TRP A 378 13.72 8.76 23.89
C TRP A 378 15.10 9.37 23.72
N SER A 379 15.96 8.69 22.96
CA SER A 379 17.26 9.18 22.53
C SER A 379 17.47 8.71 21.09
N TRP A 380 17.30 9.63 20.16
CA TRP A 380 17.49 9.41 18.74
C TRP A 380 18.92 9.73 18.31
N ASP A 381 19.43 8.94 17.37
CA ASP A 381 20.63 9.23 16.58
C ASP A 381 20.28 9.15 15.09
N PHE A 382 20.43 10.29 14.42
CA PHE A 382 20.24 10.50 12.99
C PHE A 382 21.56 10.94 12.37
N SER A 383 22.47 9.98 12.17
CA SER A 383 23.78 10.23 11.55
C SER A 383 23.62 11.04 10.26
N GLY A 384 24.28 12.21 10.18
CA GLY A 384 24.22 13.08 9.00
C GLY A 384 22.99 13.97 8.86
N ALA A 385 22.03 13.94 9.78
CA ALA A 385 20.83 14.77 9.74
C ALA A 385 20.92 16.05 10.61
N ASN A 386 19.91 16.90 10.51
CA ASN A 386 19.70 18.09 11.33
C ASN A 386 18.24 18.14 11.84
N PRO A 387 18.00 18.00 13.16
CA PRO A 387 19.00 17.73 14.19
C PRO A 387 19.57 16.30 14.08
N ALA A 388 20.85 16.12 14.41
CA ALA A 388 21.52 14.82 14.39
C ALA A 388 21.15 13.92 15.58
N VAL A 389 20.67 14.52 16.67
CA VAL A 389 20.19 13.80 17.87
C VAL A 389 18.96 14.49 18.42
N SER A 390 18.12 13.75 19.14
CA SER A 390 16.92 14.31 19.79
C SER A 390 16.45 13.46 20.95
N ASN A 391 15.71 14.08 21.88
CA ASN A 391 15.05 13.40 22.99
C ASN A 391 13.52 13.51 22.94
N LEU A 392 12.96 14.01 21.84
CA LEU A 392 11.53 14.08 21.61
C LEU A 392 10.98 12.70 21.25
N GLU A 393 9.75 12.40 21.67
CA GLU A 393 9.03 11.18 21.27
C GLU A 393 8.86 11.10 19.74
N ASN A 394 8.44 12.21 19.14
CA ASN A 394 8.19 12.34 17.72
C ASN A 394 8.83 13.65 17.22
N LEU A 395 9.39 13.63 16.01
CA LEU A 395 10.09 14.79 15.46
C LEU A 395 10.19 14.77 13.93
N TYR A 396 10.52 15.93 13.39
CA TYR A 396 11.03 16.05 12.02
C TYR A 396 12.55 16.20 12.04
N THR A 397 13.23 15.56 11.09
CA THR A 397 14.65 15.77 10.81
C THR A 397 14.88 15.97 9.31
N THR A 398 15.99 16.60 8.95
CA THR A 398 16.35 16.92 7.56
C THR A 398 17.77 16.44 7.27
N TYR A 399 17.98 15.85 6.10
CA TYR A 399 19.32 15.45 5.66
C TYR A 399 19.83 16.46 4.61
N PRO A 400 20.87 17.25 4.91
CA PRO A 400 21.34 18.30 4.00
C PRO A 400 22.18 17.76 2.83
N SER A 401 22.67 16.52 2.91
CA SER A 401 23.55 15.92 1.91
C SER A 401 23.04 14.56 1.45
N PRO A 402 23.22 14.20 0.17
CA PRO A 402 22.86 12.89 -0.33
C PRO A 402 23.74 11.80 0.30
N GLY A 403 23.18 10.61 0.44
CA GLY A 403 23.85 9.49 1.09
C GLY A 403 22.86 8.43 1.58
N VAL A 404 23.40 7.38 2.17
CA VAL A 404 22.63 6.34 2.86
C VAL A 404 23.00 6.45 4.34
N PHE A 405 21.99 6.49 5.22
CA PHE A 405 22.17 6.82 6.62
C PHE A 405 21.46 5.84 7.54
N ASP A 406 22.16 5.46 8.61
CA ASP A 406 21.59 4.70 9.71
C ASP A 406 20.71 5.59 10.58
N VAL A 407 19.70 4.98 11.21
CA VAL A 407 18.87 5.63 12.23
C VAL A 407 18.76 4.71 13.43
N SER A 408 18.97 5.27 14.63
CA SER A 408 18.74 4.55 15.87
C SER A 408 17.82 5.30 16.83
N LEU A 409 17.03 4.53 17.58
CA LEU A 409 16.22 5.00 18.69
C LEU A 409 16.52 4.14 19.92
N THR A 410 17.03 4.76 20.97
CA THR A 410 17.01 4.19 22.32
C THR A 410 15.81 4.73 23.08
N SER A 411 14.91 3.84 23.48
CA SER A 411 13.74 4.17 24.29
C SER A 411 13.81 3.45 25.64
N SER A 412 13.18 4.02 26.67
CA SER A 412 13.09 3.38 27.99
C SER A 412 11.66 3.37 28.51
N GLY A 413 11.28 2.31 29.23
CA GLY A 413 10.01 2.23 29.96
C GLY A 413 10.10 2.71 31.41
N ASP A 414 11.33 2.80 31.95
CA ASP A 414 11.63 3.29 33.29
C ASP A 414 13.09 3.77 33.37
N SER A 415 13.57 4.14 34.56
CA SER A 415 14.93 4.66 34.76
C SER A 415 16.07 3.65 34.55
N ILE A 416 15.78 2.35 34.37
CA ILE A 416 16.79 1.29 34.31
C ILE A 416 16.67 0.40 33.06
N ASN A 417 15.49 0.26 32.48
CA ASN A 417 15.19 -0.62 31.35
C ASN A 417 15.13 0.19 30.05
N PHE A 418 16.22 0.12 29.27
CA PHE A 418 16.32 0.73 27.95
C PHE A 418 16.57 -0.34 26.88
N LEU A 419 16.02 -0.11 25.69
CA LEU A 419 16.25 -0.92 24.50
C LEU A 419 16.59 0.02 23.34
N THR A 420 17.36 -0.48 22.39
CA THR A 420 17.76 0.27 21.21
C THR A 420 17.33 -0.47 19.96
N GLU A 421 16.69 0.24 19.05
CA GLU A 421 16.50 -0.18 17.67
C GLU A 421 17.51 0.55 16.80
N LEU A 422 18.26 -0.20 16.00
CA LEU A 422 19.16 0.34 14.97
C LEU A 422 18.73 -0.21 13.62
N LYS A 423 18.34 0.67 12.70
CA LYS A 423 18.06 0.31 11.31
C LYS A 423 19.23 0.82 10.47
N ASN A 424 20.07 -0.11 10.02
CA ASN A 424 21.19 0.19 9.13
C ASN A 424 20.68 0.56 7.74
N ASP A 425 21.34 1.51 7.08
CA ASP A 425 21.00 1.98 5.74
C ASP A 425 19.51 2.38 5.59
N ALA A 426 18.90 2.84 6.68
CA ALA A 426 17.47 3.04 6.76
C ALA A 426 17.00 4.18 5.86
N VAL A 427 17.76 5.27 5.77
CA VAL A 427 17.36 6.46 5.01
C VAL A 427 18.26 6.65 3.80
N ILE A 428 17.66 6.64 2.60
CA ILE A 428 18.33 6.97 1.35
C ILE A 428 17.98 8.41 0.96
N VAL A 429 18.98 9.27 0.89
CA VAL A 429 18.86 10.69 0.54
C VAL A 429 19.48 10.89 -0.83
N MET A 430 18.65 11.25 -1.80
CA MET A 430 19.06 11.58 -3.16
C MET A 430 19.51 13.03 -3.28
N ASP A 431 20.34 13.32 -4.28
CA ASP A 431 20.72 14.70 -4.58
C ASP A 431 19.51 15.46 -5.14
N TYR A 432 19.10 16.54 -4.48
CA TYR A 432 18.03 17.41 -4.97
C TYR A 432 18.31 17.97 -6.36
N ASN A 433 19.58 18.23 -6.70
CA ASN A 433 19.94 18.85 -7.98
C ASN A 433 19.84 17.89 -9.16
N GLY A 434 19.82 16.57 -8.91
CA GLY A 434 19.68 15.55 -9.94
C GLY A 434 20.83 15.47 -10.96
N GLU A 435 20.84 14.38 -11.71
CA GLU A 435 21.73 14.19 -12.85
C GLU A 435 21.31 15.09 -14.02
N GLN A 436 22.28 15.71 -14.70
CA GLN A 436 22.02 16.62 -15.81
C GLN A 436 21.69 15.88 -17.11
N LEU A 437 20.88 16.51 -17.97
CA LEU A 437 20.51 15.96 -19.28
C LEU A 437 21.48 16.40 -20.40
N PRO A 438 21.68 15.58 -21.44
CA PRO A 438 21.03 14.28 -21.69
C PRO A 438 21.61 13.15 -20.85
N PHE A 439 20.73 12.25 -20.42
CA PHE A 439 21.09 11.04 -19.68
C PHE A 439 20.92 9.79 -20.56
N TYR A 440 21.87 8.85 -20.44
CA TYR A 440 21.82 7.55 -21.09
C TYR A 440 22.23 6.46 -20.11
N GLU A 441 21.45 5.39 -20.03
CA GLU A 441 21.76 4.19 -19.28
C GLU A 441 21.62 2.94 -20.17
N GLY A 442 22.72 2.18 -20.27
CA GLY A 442 22.78 0.90 -20.97
C GLY A 442 23.20 -0.26 -20.06
N PHE A 443 23.27 -0.04 -18.74
CA PHE A 443 23.58 -1.05 -17.72
C PHE A 443 24.99 -1.64 -17.74
N GLU A 444 25.92 -1.05 -18.49
CA GLU A 444 27.29 -1.56 -18.66
C GLU A 444 28.20 -1.39 -17.43
N THR A 445 27.84 -0.50 -16.51
CA THR A 445 28.68 -0.12 -15.35
C THR A 445 27.93 -0.14 -14.02
N ILE A 446 26.68 -0.62 -14.01
CA ILE A 446 25.81 -0.50 -12.84
C ILE A 446 26.22 -1.44 -11.72
N ASN A 447 26.15 -0.88 -10.50
CA ASN A 447 26.18 -1.61 -9.25
C ASN A 447 24.90 -1.32 -8.46
N PHE A 448 24.04 -2.32 -8.26
CA PHE A 448 22.79 -2.18 -7.47
C PHE A 448 23.02 -1.88 -5.98
N ASN A 449 24.26 -1.88 -5.50
CA ASN A 449 24.59 -1.54 -4.12
C ASN A 449 24.78 -0.02 -3.89
N SER A 450 24.59 0.81 -4.93
CA SER A 450 24.60 2.28 -4.86
C SER A 450 23.16 2.80 -5.02
N PRO A 451 22.78 3.94 -4.39
CA PRO A 451 21.42 4.48 -4.45
C PRO A 451 20.98 5.02 -5.84
N GLU A 452 21.63 4.58 -6.92
CA GLU A 452 21.29 4.93 -8.31
C GLU A 452 19.99 4.27 -8.77
N TRP A 453 19.77 3.02 -8.33
CA TRP A 453 18.62 2.19 -8.68
C TRP A 453 18.06 1.49 -7.45
N ILE A 454 16.79 1.75 -7.15
CA ILE A 454 16.16 1.23 -5.94
C ILE A 454 15.12 0.16 -6.33
N SER A 455 15.41 -1.09 -6.00
CA SER A 455 14.52 -2.25 -6.23
C SER A 455 13.90 -2.72 -4.91
N ASN A 456 12.93 -1.96 -4.40
CA ASN A 456 12.29 -2.26 -3.11
C ASN A 456 11.29 -3.43 -3.17
N ILE A 457 10.78 -3.76 -4.34
CA ILE A 457 9.74 -4.79 -4.53
C ILE A 457 10.06 -5.59 -5.79
N GLY A 458 10.29 -6.89 -5.66
CA GLY A 458 10.48 -7.81 -6.78
C GLY A 458 11.93 -7.95 -7.27
N ASN A 459 12.11 -8.85 -8.24
CA ASN A 459 13.41 -9.38 -8.66
C ASN A 459 13.96 -8.67 -9.92
N TRP A 460 14.20 -7.35 -9.83
CA TRP A 460 14.97 -6.64 -10.87
C TRP A 460 16.46 -6.94 -10.72
N SER A 461 17.13 -7.20 -11.84
CA SER A 461 18.56 -7.51 -11.89
C SER A 461 19.18 -7.09 -13.22
N VAL A 462 20.46 -6.79 -13.24
CA VAL A 462 21.22 -6.67 -14.49
C VAL A 462 21.69 -8.05 -14.90
N THR A 463 21.58 -8.36 -16.20
CA THR A 463 21.94 -9.64 -16.79
C THR A 463 22.89 -9.45 -17.96
N ASP A 464 23.77 -10.41 -18.20
CA ASP A 464 24.63 -10.54 -19.39
C ASP A 464 24.12 -11.62 -20.37
N GLU A 465 22.95 -12.20 -20.10
CA GLU A 465 22.34 -13.22 -20.97
C GLU A 465 21.98 -12.66 -22.36
N VAL A 466 21.63 -11.38 -22.41
CA VAL A 466 21.19 -10.65 -23.59
C VAL A 466 21.36 -9.14 -23.37
N SER A 467 21.47 -8.39 -24.47
CA SER A 467 21.39 -6.93 -24.49
C SER A 467 20.85 -6.48 -25.84
N TYR A 468 20.37 -5.23 -25.95
CA TYR A 468 20.14 -4.62 -27.26
C TYR A 468 21.46 -4.08 -27.83
N ASN A 469 22.25 -3.42 -26.99
CA ASN A 469 23.59 -2.93 -27.31
C ASN A 469 24.50 -3.04 -26.08
N GLY A 470 25.77 -3.37 -26.27
CA GLY A 470 26.68 -3.61 -25.14
C GLY A 470 26.60 -5.04 -24.63
N SER A 471 26.98 -5.26 -23.38
CA SER A 471 27.08 -6.59 -22.76
C SER A 471 25.98 -6.86 -21.74
N TYR A 472 25.29 -5.83 -21.25
CA TYR A 472 24.37 -5.93 -20.13
C TYR A 472 23.02 -5.31 -20.44
N CYS A 473 21.97 -5.78 -19.79
CA CYS A 473 20.68 -5.08 -19.75
C CYS A 473 19.95 -5.35 -18.44
N LEU A 474 18.84 -4.65 -18.22
CA LEU A 474 17.96 -4.85 -17.07
C LEU A 474 16.94 -5.96 -17.35
N LYS A 475 16.75 -6.85 -16.39
CA LYS A 475 15.81 -7.97 -16.41
C LYS A 475 14.93 -7.94 -15.18
N VAL A 476 13.64 -8.21 -15.34
CA VAL A 476 12.77 -8.62 -14.23
C VAL A 476 12.50 -10.11 -14.34
N GLN A 477 12.87 -10.86 -13.29
CA GLN A 477 12.59 -12.29 -13.20
C GLN A 477 11.11 -12.50 -12.84
N ASN A 478 10.32 -12.83 -13.86
CA ASN A 478 8.87 -13.01 -13.77
C ASN A 478 8.45 -14.46 -14.06
N SER A 479 9.29 -15.25 -14.71
CA SER A 479 8.97 -16.63 -15.00
C SER A 479 8.74 -17.45 -13.72
N GLY A 480 7.52 -17.94 -13.53
CA GLY A 480 7.13 -18.74 -12.36
C GLY A 480 6.68 -17.91 -11.15
N VAL A 481 6.58 -16.59 -11.31
CA VAL A 481 6.00 -15.68 -10.31
C VAL A 481 4.47 -15.73 -10.38
N ALA A 482 3.82 -15.62 -9.23
CA ALA A 482 2.35 -15.64 -9.13
C ALA A 482 1.72 -14.41 -9.80
N GLU A 483 0.58 -14.62 -10.48
CA GLU A 483 -0.19 -13.54 -11.09
C GLU A 483 -0.58 -12.46 -10.06
N GLY A 484 -0.53 -11.19 -10.48
CA GLY A 484 -0.75 -10.03 -9.61
C GLY A 484 0.47 -9.58 -8.79
N THR A 485 1.57 -10.31 -8.82
CA THR A 485 2.82 -9.88 -8.16
C THR A 485 3.39 -8.64 -8.86
N LYS A 486 3.74 -7.62 -8.07
CA LYS A 486 4.32 -6.37 -8.58
C LYS A 486 5.84 -6.35 -8.41
N HIS A 487 6.52 -5.77 -9.38
CA HIS A 487 7.96 -5.53 -9.38
C HIS A 487 8.20 -4.05 -9.66
N VAL A 488 8.96 -3.37 -8.80
CA VAL A 488 9.16 -1.92 -8.84
C VAL A 488 10.65 -1.60 -8.84
N LEU A 489 11.07 -0.80 -9.82
CA LEU A 489 12.41 -0.22 -9.88
C LEU A 489 12.31 1.31 -9.98
N GLU A 490 12.86 2.02 -9.01
CA GLU A 490 12.88 3.48 -8.98
C GLU A 490 14.26 4.03 -9.34
N SER A 491 14.28 5.15 -10.07
CA SER A 491 15.52 5.84 -10.46
C SER A 491 16.05 6.77 -9.37
N LYS A 492 17.31 7.19 -9.52
CA LYS A 492 17.84 8.45 -8.96
C LYS A 492 17.10 9.69 -9.50
N THR A 493 17.51 10.86 -9.02
CA THR A 493 17.02 12.17 -9.46
C THR A 493 17.68 12.66 -10.75
N PHE A 494 16.94 13.42 -11.54
CA PHE A 494 17.39 14.08 -12.77
C PHE A 494 16.91 15.53 -12.79
N ASP A 495 17.72 16.42 -13.36
CA ASP A 495 17.36 17.80 -13.59
C ASP A 495 16.68 17.97 -14.96
N LEU A 496 15.38 18.22 -14.96
CA LEU A 496 14.61 18.53 -16.17
C LEU A 496 14.23 20.02 -16.25
N SER A 497 14.78 20.86 -15.37
CA SER A 497 14.31 22.25 -15.19
C SER A 497 14.74 23.23 -16.29
N ASP A 498 15.69 22.86 -17.16
CA ASP A 498 16.15 23.73 -18.25
C ASP A 498 15.20 23.78 -19.47
N SER A 499 14.11 23.01 -19.46
CA SER A 499 13.14 22.96 -20.55
C SER A 499 11.72 22.81 -20.02
N THR A 500 10.72 23.13 -20.84
CA THR A 500 9.30 22.85 -20.53
C THR A 500 8.85 21.46 -20.97
N LYS A 501 9.73 20.70 -21.61
CA LYS A 501 9.47 19.35 -22.12
C LYS A 501 10.73 18.51 -22.15
N ALA A 502 10.59 17.24 -21.76
CA ALA A 502 11.60 16.21 -21.93
C ALA A 502 11.00 15.00 -22.68
N TYR A 503 11.89 14.20 -23.26
CA TYR A 503 11.60 12.95 -23.93
C TYR A 503 12.32 11.83 -23.18
N PHE A 504 11.59 10.78 -22.83
CA PHE A 504 12.13 9.58 -22.24
C PHE A 504 11.85 8.40 -23.19
N ASN A 505 12.90 7.75 -23.67
CA ASN A 505 12.80 6.50 -24.43
C ASN A 505 13.59 5.36 -23.78
N PHE A 506 13.17 4.12 -24.03
CA PHE A 506 13.92 2.91 -23.67
C PHE A 506 13.57 1.76 -24.61
N LYS A 507 14.49 0.80 -24.74
CA LYS A 507 14.27 -0.47 -25.43
C LYS A 507 13.68 -1.49 -24.48
N TYR A 508 12.77 -2.32 -24.98
CA TYR A 508 12.21 -3.43 -24.22
C TYR A 508 11.95 -4.65 -25.10
N ALA A 509 11.96 -5.83 -24.49
CA ALA A 509 11.61 -7.08 -25.14
C ALA A 509 10.84 -7.99 -24.17
N PHE A 510 9.74 -8.57 -24.65
CA PHE A 510 8.88 -9.47 -23.87
C PHE A 510 8.08 -10.43 -24.76
N ALA A 511 7.88 -11.65 -24.27
CA ALA A 511 6.98 -12.63 -24.87
C ALA A 511 6.14 -13.31 -23.78
N ARG A 512 4.87 -13.62 -24.06
CA ARG A 512 4.04 -14.40 -23.15
C ARG A 512 4.38 -15.88 -23.23
N LYS A 513 3.95 -16.67 -22.24
CA LYS A 513 3.97 -18.13 -22.33
C LYS A 513 2.79 -18.64 -23.14
N ASN A 514 1.63 -18.00 -22.99
CA ASN A 514 0.41 -18.32 -23.70
C ASN A 514 -0.50 -17.08 -23.84
N SER A 515 -1.62 -17.25 -24.53
CA SER A 515 -2.54 -16.17 -24.84
C SER A 515 -3.33 -15.61 -23.64
N THR A 516 -3.37 -16.33 -22.51
CA THR A 516 -4.10 -15.89 -21.30
C THR A 516 -3.26 -15.00 -20.38
N ASN A 517 -1.93 -14.98 -20.56
CA ASN A 517 -1.07 -14.10 -19.77
C ASN A 517 -1.36 -12.62 -20.07
N ASN A 518 -1.52 -11.83 -19.01
CA ASN A 518 -1.96 -10.43 -19.05
C ASN A 518 -0.97 -9.47 -18.37
N ASP A 519 0.32 -9.78 -18.42
CA ASP A 519 1.41 -8.95 -17.87
C ASP A 519 1.37 -7.53 -18.46
N TYR A 520 1.76 -6.55 -17.65
CA TYR A 520 1.86 -5.17 -18.13
C TYR A 520 2.97 -4.39 -17.43
N LEU A 521 3.50 -3.39 -18.14
CA LEU A 521 4.50 -2.46 -17.63
C LEU A 521 3.92 -1.05 -17.54
N LYS A 522 4.06 -0.41 -16.39
CA LYS A 522 3.81 1.03 -16.22
C LYS A 522 5.13 1.78 -16.07
N VAL A 523 5.18 2.96 -16.67
CA VAL A 523 6.22 3.97 -16.40
C VAL A 523 5.55 5.11 -15.68
N LEU A 524 5.99 5.39 -14.46
CA LEU A 524 5.50 6.48 -13.63
C LEU A 524 6.58 7.54 -13.48
N ALA A 525 6.16 8.79 -13.31
CA ALA A 525 7.03 9.92 -13.04
C ALA A 525 6.65 10.61 -11.74
N SER A 526 7.63 11.19 -11.09
CA SER A 526 7.48 12.04 -9.91
C SER A 526 8.19 13.37 -10.16
N ASN A 527 7.54 14.44 -9.71
CA ASN A 527 8.06 15.80 -9.71
C ASN A 527 8.34 16.33 -8.30
N ASP A 528 8.43 15.42 -7.33
CA ASP A 528 8.56 15.73 -5.90
C ASP A 528 9.47 14.71 -5.19
N CYS A 529 10.53 14.27 -5.87
CA CYS A 529 11.52 13.31 -5.35
C CYS A 529 10.93 11.94 -4.94
N GLY A 530 9.92 11.48 -5.65
CA GLY A 530 9.21 10.23 -5.39
C GLY A 530 8.20 10.34 -4.25
N LYS A 531 7.74 11.55 -3.90
CA LYS A 531 6.67 11.71 -2.90
C LYS A 531 5.33 11.27 -3.45
N THR A 532 5.02 11.67 -4.67
CA THR A 532 3.86 11.22 -5.42
C THR A 532 4.31 10.70 -6.78
N TRP A 533 3.55 9.75 -7.31
CA TRP A 533 3.84 9.08 -8.57
C TRP A 533 2.65 9.18 -9.50
N SER A 534 2.90 9.57 -10.74
CA SER A 534 1.85 9.69 -11.75
C SER A 534 2.19 8.87 -12.99
N VAL A 535 1.28 7.98 -13.40
CA VAL A 535 1.47 7.13 -14.59
C VAL A 535 1.64 7.98 -15.84
N ARG A 536 2.71 7.75 -16.59
CA ARG A 536 3.04 8.45 -17.85
C ARG A 536 2.88 7.55 -19.08
N LYS A 537 3.07 6.24 -18.91
CA LYS A 537 2.88 5.23 -19.95
C LYS A 537 2.40 3.92 -19.33
N ILE A 538 1.52 3.23 -20.05
CA ILE A 538 1.16 1.83 -19.78
C ILE A 538 1.42 1.08 -21.08
N LEU A 539 2.18 -0.01 -21.00
CA LEU A 539 2.27 -1.04 -22.02
C LEU A 539 1.42 -2.20 -21.50
N GLN A 540 0.15 -2.20 -21.90
CA GLN A 540 -0.77 -3.28 -21.55
C GLN A 540 -0.37 -4.57 -22.29
N TYR A 541 -0.93 -5.71 -21.88
CA TYR A 541 -0.60 -7.03 -22.45
C TYR A 541 -0.53 -7.06 -23.98
N SER A 542 -1.42 -6.36 -24.69
CA SER A 542 -1.43 -6.32 -26.16
C SER A 542 -0.29 -5.48 -26.78
N GLN A 543 0.30 -4.57 -26.01
CA GLN A 543 1.35 -3.63 -26.43
C GLN A 543 2.74 -4.03 -25.91
N LEU A 544 2.78 -4.81 -24.84
CA LEU A 544 4.02 -5.28 -24.23
C LEU A 544 4.67 -6.41 -25.05
N ILE A 545 3.88 -7.20 -25.79
CA ILE A 545 4.37 -8.31 -26.60
C ILE A 545 5.26 -7.80 -27.73
N THR A 546 6.50 -8.31 -27.79
CA THR A 546 7.45 -7.98 -28.85
C THR A 546 7.88 -9.18 -29.69
N ALA A 547 7.65 -10.40 -29.19
CA ALA A 547 7.88 -11.67 -29.88
C ALA A 547 6.70 -12.65 -29.68
N PRO A 548 6.58 -13.72 -30.49
CA PRO A 548 5.51 -14.73 -30.34
C PRO A 548 5.50 -15.45 -28.99
N ASP A 549 4.34 -15.99 -28.62
CA ASP A 549 4.17 -16.77 -27.38
C ASP A 549 5.12 -17.99 -27.34
N GLN A 550 5.82 -18.18 -26.23
CA GLN A 550 6.83 -19.24 -26.05
C GLN A 550 7.06 -19.56 -24.57
N ASN A 551 7.36 -20.83 -24.27
CA ASN A 551 7.50 -21.30 -22.88
C ASN A 551 8.65 -20.65 -22.10
N ASN A 552 9.77 -20.34 -22.79
CA ASN A 552 10.92 -19.63 -22.26
C ASN A 552 11.33 -18.57 -23.27
N PHE A 553 11.57 -17.34 -22.82
CA PHE A 553 11.91 -16.23 -23.70
C PHE A 553 13.30 -15.67 -23.40
N LEU A 554 14.15 -15.68 -24.43
CA LEU A 554 15.39 -14.93 -24.49
C LEU A 554 15.37 -14.08 -25.78
N PRO A 555 15.40 -12.74 -25.69
CA PRO A 555 15.28 -11.86 -26.85
C PRO A 555 16.37 -12.07 -27.90
N SER A 556 16.00 -12.04 -29.17
CA SER A 556 16.91 -11.77 -30.28
C SER A 556 16.91 -10.28 -30.64
N PHE A 557 17.88 -9.81 -31.42
CA PHE A 557 17.95 -8.40 -31.84
C PHE A 557 16.66 -7.89 -32.50
N GLY A 558 15.95 -8.75 -33.25
CA GLY A 558 14.69 -8.42 -33.91
C GLY A 558 13.48 -8.32 -32.98
N ASP A 559 13.61 -8.76 -31.73
CA ASP A 559 12.52 -8.78 -30.73
C ASP A 559 12.47 -7.50 -29.91
N TRP A 560 13.49 -6.65 -29.96
CA TRP A 560 13.49 -5.39 -29.21
C TRP A 560 12.58 -4.36 -29.87
N ARG A 561 11.78 -3.68 -29.05
CA ARG A 561 10.95 -2.54 -29.42
C ARG A 561 11.35 -1.32 -28.60
N GLU A 562 10.89 -0.14 -29.01
CA GLU A 562 11.13 1.10 -28.29
C GLU A 562 9.82 1.63 -27.73
N ALA A 563 9.86 2.04 -26.47
CA ALA A 563 8.80 2.80 -25.84
C ALA A 563 9.26 4.25 -25.69
N THR A 564 8.39 5.19 -26.09
CA THR A 564 8.62 6.63 -25.93
C THR A 564 7.56 7.25 -25.03
N ILE A 565 8.00 8.06 -24.08
CA ILE A 565 7.20 8.90 -23.20
C ILE A 565 7.40 10.35 -23.61
N THR A 566 6.31 10.97 -24.08
CA THR A 566 6.27 12.38 -24.52
C THR A 566 5.46 13.26 -23.57
N SER A 567 4.93 12.67 -22.48
CA SER A 567 4.07 13.31 -21.47
C SER A 567 4.84 13.91 -20.29
N LEU A 568 6.17 14.02 -20.39
CA LEU A 568 7.02 14.77 -19.45
C LEU A 568 7.05 16.24 -19.87
N ILE A 569 6.03 16.98 -19.44
CA ILE A 569 5.82 18.40 -19.79
C ILE A 569 5.55 19.22 -18.52
N GLY A 570 5.86 20.51 -18.59
CA GLY A 570 5.46 21.53 -17.60
C GLY A 570 5.74 21.11 -16.15
N PRO A 571 4.74 20.66 -15.37
CA PRO A 571 4.92 20.28 -13.96
C PRO A 571 5.96 19.19 -13.66
N PHE A 572 6.38 18.39 -14.65
CA PHE A 572 7.42 17.36 -14.46
C PHE A 572 8.83 17.86 -14.78
N CYS A 573 8.98 19.07 -15.33
CA CYS A 573 10.26 19.68 -15.63
C CYS A 573 10.81 20.40 -14.39
N VAL A 574 11.31 19.60 -13.45
CA VAL A 574 11.82 20.03 -12.13
C VAL A 574 13.24 19.50 -11.91
N GLN A 575 13.96 20.08 -10.95
CA GLN A 575 15.35 19.71 -10.63
C GLN A 575 15.49 18.30 -10.00
N ASN A 576 14.46 17.85 -9.29
CA ASN A 576 14.46 16.60 -8.54
C ASN A 576 13.53 15.54 -9.17
N PHE A 577 13.45 15.51 -10.50
CA PHE A 577 12.59 14.60 -11.23
C PHE A 577 13.03 13.14 -11.03
N ARG A 578 12.07 12.23 -10.87
CA ARG A 578 12.33 10.78 -10.80
C ARG A 578 11.35 10.01 -11.67
N PHE A 579 11.73 8.82 -12.11
CA PHE A 579 10.84 7.87 -12.75
C PHE A 579 10.91 6.50 -12.08
N LYS A 580 9.91 5.66 -12.33
CA LYS A 580 9.94 4.25 -11.93
C LYS A 580 9.26 3.35 -12.96
N PHE A 581 9.77 2.12 -13.05
CA PHE A 581 9.12 1.01 -13.72
C PHE A 581 8.31 0.20 -12.70
N GLU A 582 7.05 -0.07 -13.02
CA GLU A 582 6.18 -0.97 -12.26
C GLU A 582 5.67 -2.05 -13.21
N PHE A 583 6.16 -3.27 -13.04
CA PHE A 583 5.74 -4.45 -13.80
C PHE A 583 4.84 -5.32 -12.94
N GLU A 584 3.69 -5.74 -13.46
CA GLU A 584 2.77 -6.65 -12.78
C GLU A 584 2.70 -7.97 -13.54
N SER A 585 2.93 -9.07 -12.83
CA SER A 585 2.93 -10.41 -13.39
C SER A 585 1.52 -10.83 -13.81
N GLY A 586 1.41 -11.28 -15.07
CA GLY A 586 0.28 -12.03 -15.59
C GLY A 586 0.63 -13.49 -15.87
N GLY A 587 1.69 -14.01 -15.23
CA GLY A 587 2.19 -15.38 -15.39
C GLY A 587 3.04 -15.61 -16.65
N GLY A 588 3.50 -14.53 -17.31
CA GLY A 588 4.31 -14.57 -18.54
C GLY A 588 5.78 -14.97 -18.34
N ASN A 589 6.62 -14.58 -19.30
CA ASN A 589 8.08 -14.72 -19.19
C ASN A 589 8.72 -13.48 -18.55
N ASP A 590 10.05 -13.49 -18.46
CA ASP A 590 10.84 -12.34 -18.03
C ASP A 590 10.72 -11.17 -19.03
N LEU A 591 10.80 -9.95 -18.50
CA LEU A 591 10.84 -8.71 -19.29
C LEU A 591 12.27 -8.14 -19.24
N TYR A 592 12.76 -7.71 -20.41
CA TYR A 592 14.08 -7.11 -20.57
C TYR A 592 13.94 -5.63 -20.98
N ILE A 593 14.75 -4.76 -20.39
CA ILE A 593 14.81 -3.32 -20.64
C ILE A 593 16.26 -2.92 -20.88
N ASP A 594 16.49 -2.05 -21.86
CA ASP A 594 17.82 -1.56 -22.19
C ASP A 594 17.75 -0.12 -22.74
N ASN A 595 18.90 0.56 -22.84
CA ASN A 595 19.07 1.87 -23.47
C ASN A 595 18.03 2.91 -23.03
N ILE A 596 17.95 3.18 -21.73
CA ILE A 596 17.16 4.29 -21.20
C ILE A 596 17.82 5.60 -21.61
N ASN A 597 17.04 6.54 -22.12
CA ASN A 597 17.53 7.85 -22.52
C ASN A 597 16.51 8.93 -22.15
N ILE A 598 16.99 10.00 -21.53
CA ILE A 598 16.22 11.19 -21.19
C ILE A 598 16.91 12.41 -21.81
N SER A 599 16.15 13.24 -22.55
CA SER A 599 16.70 14.43 -23.20
C SER A 599 15.64 15.49 -23.51
N TYR A 600 16.07 16.70 -23.84
CA TYR A 600 15.18 17.81 -24.21
C TYR A 600 14.69 17.76 -25.67
N GLU A 601 15.36 16.97 -26.50
CA GLU A 601 15.00 16.81 -27.91
C GLU A 601 14.37 15.43 -28.16
N ASN A 602 13.49 15.34 -29.15
CA ASN A 602 12.93 14.05 -29.58
C ASN A 602 13.94 13.30 -30.46
N THR A 603 15.14 13.07 -29.95
CA THR A 603 16.18 12.37 -30.70
C THR A 603 15.97 10.87 -30.53
N THR A 604 15.67 10.16 -31.62
CA THR A 604 15.67 8.69 -31.70
C THR A 604 17.07 8.07 -31.63
N ALA A 605 18.08 8.90 -31.32
CA ALA A 605 19.46 8.51 -31.14
C ALA A 605 20.16 9.63 -30.36
N ILE A 606 20.42 9.41 -29.08
CA ILE A 606 21.67 9.94 -28.51
C ILE A 606 22.69 8.84 -28.71
N ASN A 607 23.17 8.74 -29.94
CA ASN A 607 24.41 8.04 -30.20
C ASN A 607 25.51 9.06 -29.94
N THR A 608 25.80 9.34 -28.66
CA THR A 608 27.07 9.91 -28.15
C THR A 608 26.95 10.31 -26.69
N SER A 609 27.53 9.51 -25.79
CA SER A 609 28.58 9.94 -24.86
C SER A 609 29.24 8.75 -24.15
N TYR A 610 29.66 7.75 -24.92
CA TYR A 610 30.99 7.20 -24.67
C TYR A 610 31.95 8.13 -25.41
N ASN A 611 32.96 8.64 -24.71
CA ASN A 611 34.08 9.45 -25.22
C ASN A 611 34.60 8.97 -26.59
N ASN A 612 33.95 9.36 -27.68
CA ASN A 612 34.44 9.11 -29.03
C ASN A 612 35.11 10.40 -29.46
N GLU A 613 36.40 10.51 -29.11
CA GLU A 613 37.30 11.58 -29.54
C GLU A 613 37.39 11.73 -31.06
N VAL A 614 36.77 10.85 -31.86
CA VAL A 614 36.83 10.83 -33.33
C VAL A 614 35.46 10.59 -33.96
N SER A 615 35.10 11.44 -34.92
CA SER A 615 33.91 11.35 -35.79
C SER A 615 34.31 11.22 -37.27
N ILE A 616 33.46 10.54 -38.07
CA ILE A 616 33.68 10.35 -39.51
C ILE A 616 32.38 10.65 -40.28
N PHE A 617 32.42 11.55 -41.27
CA PHE A 617 31.25 11.95 -42.06
C PHE A 617 31.61 12.51 -43.46
N PRO A 618 30.75 12.36 -44.48
CA PRO A 618 29.53 11.57 -44.47
C PRO A 618 29.84 10.06 -44.51
N ASN A 619 29.05 9.27 -43.79
CA ASN A 619 29.06 7.81 -43.86
C ASN A 619 27.61 7.32 -44.07
N PRO A 620 27.26 6.82 -45.28
CA PRO A 620 28.14 6.44 -46.39
C PRO A 620 28.82 7.61 -47.12
N ALA A 621 30.08 7.40 -47.52
CA ALA A 621 30.90 8.36 -48.24
C ALA A 621 30.71 8.24 -49.76
N ASN A 622 30.58 9.38 -50.45
CA ASN A 622 30.61 9.44 -51.91
C ASN A 622 32.05 9.65 -52.38
N ASN A 623 32.46 10.88 -52.66
CA ASN A 623 33.81 11.17 -53.17
C ASN A 623 34.79 11.67 -52.11
N ASN A 624 34.28 12.12 -50.96
CA ASN A 624 35.07 12.65 -49.86
C ASN A 624 34.57 12.08 -48.53
N LEU A 625 35.49 11.95 -47.57
CA LEU A 625 35.25 11.56 -46.20
C LEU A 625 35.99 12.52 -45.27
N THR A 626 35.28 13.13 -44.33
CA THR A 626 35.83 13.99 -43.28
C THR A 626 36.04 13.14 -42.03
N VAL A 627 37.22 13.24 -41.44
CA VAL A 627 37.56 12.64 -40.15
C VAL A 627 37.88 13.79 -39.20
N SER A 628 37.11 13.94 -38.12
CA SER A 628 37.28 15.03 -37.16
C SER A 628 37.53 14.48 -35.76
N SER A 629 38.44 15.09 -35.00
CA SER A 629 38.81 14.67 -33.67
C SER A 629 39.11 15.82 -32.70
N SER A 630 38.91 15.57 -31.40
CA SER A 630 39.33 16.47 -30.32
C SER A 630 40.86 16.55 -30.15
N LYS A 631 41.62 15.52 -30.55
CA LYS A 631 43.10 15.46 -30.50
C LYS A 631 43.71 15.62 -31.90
N ILE A 632 44.93 16.14 -31.97
CA ILE A 632 45.68 16.29 -33.23
C ILE A 632 45.96 14.91 -33.83
N ILE A 633 45.53 14.72 -35.09
CA ILE A 633 45.82 13.51 -35.87
C ILE A 633 47.20 13.65 -36.50
N SER A 634 48.16 12.79 -36.10
CA SER A 634 49.51 12.80 -36.65
C SER A 634 49.61 12.01 -37.95
N GLU A 635 48.96 10.84 -37.99
CA GLU A 635 48.96 9.92 -39.13
C GLU A 635 47.55 9.37 -39.36
N LEU A 636 47.20 9.10 -40.61
CA LEU A 636 45.93 8.48 -40.99
C LEU A 636 46.14 7.47 -42.12
N ALA A 637 45.49 6.32 -42.05
CA ALA A 637 45.49 5.29 -43.09
C ALA A 637 44.09 4.68 -43.27
N VAL A 638 43.76 4.28 -44.49
CA VAL A 638 42.50 3.60 -44.81
C VAL A 638 42.82 2.18 -45.27
N TYR A 639 42.05 1.20 -44.78
CA TYR A 639 42.18 -0.21 -45.07
C TYR A 639 40.88 -0.76 -45.66
N ASP A 640 40.99 -1.71 -46.58
CA ASP A 640 39.84 -2.50 -47.03
C ASP A 640 39.46 -3.60 -46.02
N ILE A 641 38.39 -4.35 -46.30
CA ILE A 641 37.90 -5.45 -45.45
C ILE A 641 38.91 -6.59 -45.24
N MET A 642 39.93 -6.69 -46.09
CA MET A 642 40.99 -7.69 -45.96
C MET A 642 42.20 -7.15 -45.17
N GLY A 643 42.10 -5.93 -44.63
CA GLY A 643 43.18 -5.27 -43.90
C GLY A 643 44.29 -4.73 -44.80
N LYS A 644 44.09 -4.67 -46.13
CA LYS A 644 45.07 -4.08 -47.04
C LYS A 644 44.93 -2.56 -47.02
N GLN A 645 46.04 -1.88 -46.81
CA GLN A 645 46.08 -0.41 -46.83
C GLN A 645 45.81 0.12 -48.24
N VAL A 646 44.77 0.93 -48.40
CA VAL A 646 44.32 1.50 -49.67
C VAL A 646 44.60 3.01 -49.81
N LEU A 647 44.67 3.75 -48.69
CA LEU A 647 45.06 5.17 -48.66
C LEU A 647 45.91 5.46 -47.41
N SER A 648 46.76 6.48 -47.46
CA SER A 648 47.49 6.95 -46.27
C SER A 648 47.94 8.40 -46.38
N ASN A 649 47.84 9.13 -45.27
CA ASN A 649 48.38 10.46 -45.05
C ASN A 649 49.30 10.43 -43.83
N LYS A 650 50.61 10.45 -44.05
CA LYS A 650 51.63 10.22 -43.01
C LYS A 650 52.00 11.45 -42.15
N LYS A 651 51.43 12.63 -42.42
CA LYS A 651 51.66 13.88 -41.66
C LYS A 651 50.46 14.82 -41.80
N VAL A 652 49.43 14.60 -40.98
CA VAL A 652 48.20 15.38 -41.08
C VAL A 652 48.24 16.62 -40.17
N ASN A 653 48.77 16.48 -38.95
CA ASN A 653 48.91 17.54 -37.94
C ASN A 653 47.69 18.47 -37.85
N SER A 654 46.50 17.88 -37.88
CA SER A 654 45.22 18.61 -37.87
C SER A 654 44.20 17.80 -37.07
N ASN A 655 43.25 18.52 -36.47
CA ASN A 655 42.08 17.93 -35.81
C ASN A 655 41.02 17.49 -36.82
N THR A 656 41.09 17.96 -38.07
CA THR A 656 40.15 17.58 -39.12
C THR A 656 40.89 17.27 -40.42
N VAL A 657 40.51 16.16 -41.06
CA VAL A 657 41.15 15.62 -42.26
C VAL A 657 40.08 15.31 -43.29
N ASN A 658 40.25 15.84 -44.51
CA ASN A 658 39.43 15.46 -45.65
C ASN A 658 40.18 14.45 -46.51
N ILE A 659 39.59 13.27 -46.66
CA ILE A 659 40.12 12.16 -47.46
C ILE A 659 39.32 12.09 -48.75
N ASN A 660 40.01 12.11 -49.89
CA ASN A 660 39.37 11.85 -51.17
C ASN A 660 39.21 10.33 -51.36
N THR A 661 37.96 9.87 -51.35
CA THR A 661 37.57 8.47 -51.48
C THR A 661 37.11 8.11 -52.90
N SER A 662 37.19 9.02 -53.88
CA SER A 662 36.73 8.79 -55.27
C SER A 662 37.37 7.57 -55.96
N LYS A 663 38.59 7.20 -55.56
CA LYS A 663 39.32 6.05 -56.13
C LYS A 663 39.02 4.71 -55.44
N LEU A 664 38.22 4.73 -54.37
CA LEU A 664 37.79 3.52 -53.68
C LEU A 664 36.56 2.93 -54.38
N SER A 665 36.59 1.61 -54.58
CA SER A 665 35.41 0.86 -55.03
C SER A 665 34.30 0.92 -53.99
N LYS A 666 33.06 0.66 -54.41
CA LYS A 666 31.93 0.53 -53.46
C LYS A 666 32.20 -0.60 -52.48
N GLY A 667 32.02 -0.37 -51.17
CA GLY A 667 32.32 -1.37 -50.15
C GLY A 667 32.59 -0.80 -48.76
N TYR A 668 32.96 -1.67 -47.82
CA TYR A 668 33.31 -1.29 -46.45
C TYR A 668 34.81 -1.06 -46.30
N TYR A 669 35.16 -0.03 -45.53
CA TYR A 669 36.53 0.37 -45.26
C TYR A 669 36.68 0.74 -43.78
N SER A 670 37.92 0.68 -43.29
CA SER A 670 38.28 1.20 -41.97
C SER A 670 39.33 2.30 -42.09
N VAL A 671 39.20 3.35 -41.28
CA VAL A 671 40.19 4.41 -41.12
C VAL A 671 40.89 4.19 -39.80
N SER A 672 42.22 4.00 -39.85
CA SER A 672 43.10 4.06 -38.69
C SER A 672 43.71 5.45 -38.59
N LEU A 673 43.75 6.01 -37.39
CA LEU A 673 44.35 7.31 -37.12
C LEU A 673 45.22 7.23 -35.86
N LYS A 674 46.30 8.01 -35.86
CA LYS A 674 47.27 8.06 -34.77
C LYS A 674 47.23 9.41 -34.07
N GLN A 675 47.19 9.38 -32.74
CA GLN A 675 47.17 10.55 -31.87
C GLN A 675 48.24 10.37 -30.78
N GLY A 676 49.42 10.96 -30.98
CA GLY A 676 50.56 10.68 -30.11
C GLY A 676 51.00 9.21 -30.21
N GLN A 677 50.78 8.44 -29.13
CA GLN A 677 51.05 6.99 -29.08
C GLN A 677 49.79 6.11 -29.27
N GLU A 678 48.59 6.70 -29.27
CA GLU A 678 47.34 5.97 -29.42
C GLU A 678 47.00 5.77 -30.91
N ILE A 679 46.48 4.58 -31.25
CA ILE A 679 45.96 4.25 -32.58
C ILE A 679 44.48 3.90 -32.43
N LEU A 680 43.62 4.63 -33.14
CA LEU A 680 42.17 4.45 -33.13
C LEU A 680 41.71 4.02 -34.53
N THR A 681 40.69 3.17 -34.59
CA THR A 681 40.12 2.68 -35.86
C THR A 681 38.61 2.91 -35.91
N LYS A 682 38.11 3.42 -37.04
CA LYS A 682 36.68 3.67 -37.29
C LYS A 682 36.28 3.20 -38.68
N SER A 683 35.10 2.60 -38.81
CA SER A 683 34.63 2.05 -40.09
C SER A 683 33.72 3.02 -40.84
N PHE A 684 33.77 2.98 -42.18
CA PHE A 684 32.84 3.70 -43.05
C PHE A 684 32.50 2.90 -44.31
N MET A 685 31.37 3.22 -44.93
CA MET A 685 30.89 2.63 -46.17
C MET A 685 31.15 3.59 -47.34
N LYS A 686 31.64 3.08 -48.47
CA LYS A 686 31.77 3.81 -49.75
C LYS A 686 30.63 3.43 -50.68
N ASN A 687 29.87 4.43 -51.15
CA ASN A 687 28.76 4.28 -52.08
C ASN A 687 29.13 4.26 -53.55
#